data_AF-A0A6N2CHV5-F1
#
_entry.id   AF-A0A6N2CHV5-F1
#
_cell.length_a   1.000
_cell.length_b   1.000
_cell.length_c   1.000
_cell.angle_alpha   90.00
_cell.angle_beta   90.00
_cell.angle_gamma   90.00
#
_symmetry.space_group_name_H-M   'P 1'
#
loop_
_entity.id
_entity.type
_entity.pdbx_description
1 polymer ?
#
loop_
_entity_poly.entity_id
_entity_poly.type
_entity_poly.pdbx_seq_one_letter_code
_entity_poly.pdbx_strand_id
1 'polypeptide(L)'
;MGEARISHSNLMVNEARLAAESVLEHGMSQLNNRFLSSAALAEEEFNPLNPAARPLILTERFYDIFESAANSRIVLPEGPYNPAEFASYPTAIVAGRVPALSADVTIDTAIPGAELSTSVNTRADVIEVQVYGKATVRDARFGERTAYARQRIQVLEESLFRYGVFYDGDLTIAPGPTMTFSENSLVHSNGNIYVRSNNTLNLFGRVTAAGDFFYGREDGEAGSGNVVMKNNLTGQNVNLNSGTPGGFLDSTRTNFRALATEYLDGNLQTREHDVVRRDPPGFQAMRDMFESEDGGNFGYHMIMPPSALTTGTGDEEAERILSTVEGVKLSTRAGMTLDFSFDSSGEPVVTVLTHQRDPITNQAIRVGGELVYEQVVVPAVYQFWTLEPYERSGSTIVSGLFDQREGGDGTGNSDGEKSLIRIDMEALKNYLHSSPGELDADDQPLFGSGGAKHPSDFYNGGIYIQMPMQAPDLSRTDFVVPAIRNWAVDLYNGEAVPNPDYLRAPGRTPAYGMTLATNGALYVTGDFNVPDGDGSSSAPGNTTDFGVKEGSEAAVALAADSVTLLSNAWDRTKSRQNLSNRVATNTIFSAAVISGNVYGNLNTDGTYSKYSGGLENYPRFLEDWDNRTATIRGSFINLFRSEVQIGGWPGSTTYKPPRRDWGHNTMFLTERRPPIFTGIRGFRRVYFEEITEQQFNDGIAAFYN
;
A
#
# COMPACT_ATOMS: atom_id res chain seq x y z
N MET A 1 36.89 5.22 -54.21
CA MET A 1 35.83 6.20 -53.86
C MET A 1 34.49 5.56 -53.49
N GLY A 2 34.10 4.40 -54.02
CA GLY A 2 32.85 3.73 -53.64
C GLY A 2 32.83 3.15 -52.21
N GLU A 3 33.92 2.51 -51.79
CA GLU A 3 34.02 1.83 -50.49
C GLU A 3 33.93 2.78 -49.30
N ALA A 4 34.67 3.90 -49.32
CA ALA A 4 34.59 4.93 -48.28
C ALA A 4 33.20 5.57 -48.17
N ARG A 5 32.47 5.73 -49.29
CA ARG A 5 31.09 6.24 -49.29
C ARG A 5 30.11 5.25 -48.67
N ILE A 6 30.27 3.95 -48.94
CA ILE A 6 29.45 2.89 -48.35
C ILE A 6 29.72 2.81 -46.84
N SER A 7 30.98 2.81 -46.41
CA SER A 7 31.34 2.79 -45.00
C SER A 7 30.82 4.01 -44.23
N HIS A 8 30.89 5.21 -44.82
CA HIS A 8 30.29 6.41 -44.20
C HIS A 8 28.76 6.36 -44.17
N SER A 9 28.11 5.81 -45.19
CA SER A 9 26.65 5.63 -45.16
C SER A 9 26.22 4.64 -44.07
N ASN A 10 26.98 3.57 -43.86
CA ASN A 10 26.70 2.60 -42.78
C ASN A 10 26.92 3.22 -41.40
N LEU A 11 27.95 4.06 -41.24
CA LEU A 11 28.17 4.83 -40.03
C LEU A 11 26.97 5.73 -39.70
N MET A 12 26.45 6.46 -40.69
CA MET A 12 25.27 7.32 -40.52
C MET A 12 24.01 6.54 -40.11
N VAL A 13 23.84 5.32 -40.65
CA VAL A 13 22.71 4.45 -40.25
C VAL A 13 22.87 4.00 -38.80
N ASN A 14 24.08 3.63 -38.37
CA ASN A 14 24.34 3.26 -36.97
C ASN A 14 24.16 4.45 -36.02
N GLU A 15 24.60 5.65 -36.41
CA GLU A 15 24.34 6.88 -35.65
C GLU A 15 22.84 7.16 -35.52
N ALA A 16 22.06 7.00 -36.61
CA ALA A 16 20.61 7.16 -36.56
C ALA A 16 19.95 6.15 -35.60
N ARG A 17 20.40 4.90 -35.60
CA ARG A 17 19.88 3.83 -34.72
C ARG A 17 20.17 4.13 -33.26
N LEU A 18 21.40 4.48 -32.93
CA LEU A 18 21.79 4.89 -31.57
C LEU A 18 21.04 6.15 -31.11
N ALA A 19 20.78 7.09 -32.02
CA ALA A 19 19.96 8.26 -31.72
C ALA A 19 18.50 7.88 -31.44
N ALA A 20 17.91 6.97 -32.22
CA ALA A 20 16.54 6.49 -31.98
C ALA A 20 16.43 5.71 -30.66
N GLU A 21 17.44 4.92 -30.31
CA GLU A 21 17.56 4.28 -29.00
C GLU A 21 17.66 5.33 -27.88
N SER A 22 18.50 6.36 -28.03
CA SER A 22 18.63 7.44 -27.05
C SER A 22 17.31 8.20 -26.83
N VAL A 23 16.52 8.41 -27.89
CA VAL A 23 15.17 8.97 -27.79
C VAL A 23 14.26 8.05 -26.97
N LEU A 24 14.28 6.74 -27.25
CA LEU A 24 13.51 5.77 -26.48
C LEU A 24 13.89 5.81 -25.00
N GLU A 25 15.19 5.79 -24.66
CA GLU A 25 15.70 5.88 -23.28
C GLU A 25 15.16 7.10 -22.54
N HIS A 26 15.14 8.25 -23.23
CA HIS A 26 14.60 9.49 -22.69
C HIS A 26 13.11 9.38 -22.35
N GLY A 27 12.33 8.72 -23.20
CA GLY A 27 10.94 8.39 -22.90
C GLY A 27 10.78 7.41 -21.76
N MET A 28 11.69 6.45 -21.62
CA MET A 28 11.62 5.48 -20.53
C MET A 28 11.88 6.13 -19.18
N SER A 29 12.81 7.08 -19.12
CA SER A 29 13.03 7.87 -17.91
C SER A 29 11.75 8.60 -17.49
N GLN A 30 11.04 9.19 -18.45
CA GLN A 30 9.75 9.84 -18.19
C GLN A 30 8.68 8.85 -17.71
N LEU A 31 8.53 7.70 -18.39
CA LEU A 31 7.57 6.67 -18.00
C LEU A 31 7.86 6.12 -16.60
N ASN A 32 9.12 5.81 -16.29
CA ASN A 32 9.55 5.39 -14.97
C ASN A 32 9.12 6.41 -13.90
N ASN A 33 9.41 7.70 -14.13
CA ASN A 33 9.01 8.76 -13.22
C ASN A 33 7.49 8.87 -13.08
N ARG A 34 6.72 8.70 -14.17
CA ARG A 34 5.24 8.74 -14.15
C ARG A 34 4.66 7.62 -13.31
N PHE A 35 5.11 6.38 -13.52
CA PHE A 35 4.62 5.23 -12.76
C PHE A 35 5.10 5.20 -11.31
N LEU A 36 6.25 5.81 -10.99
CA LEU A 36 6.72 5.98 -9.61
C LEU A 36 5.94 7.05 -8.84
N SER A 37 5.52 8.12 -9.53
CA SER A 37 4.79 9.25 -8.93
C SER A 37 3.27 9.08 -8.94
N SER A 38 2.74 8.20 -9.79
CA SER A 38 1.29 8.06 -9.98
C SER A 38 0.79 6.72 -9.50
N ALA A 39 -0.30 6.72 -8.73
CA ALA A 39 -1.00 5.54 -8.24
C ALA A 39 -1.48 4.61 -9.37
N ALA A 40 -1.95 5.21 -10.46
CA ALA A 40 -2.40 4.54 -11.67
C ALA A 40 -2.25 5.55 -12.82
N LEU A 41 -2.19 5.05 -14.05
CA LEU A 41 -2.19 5.87 -15.26
C LEU A 41 -3.44 5.52 -16.07
N ALA A 42 -4.05 6.52 -16.71
CA ALA A 42 -5.17 6.27 -17.61
C ALA A 42 -4.75 5.41 -18.80
N GLU A 43 -5.70 4.68 -19.40
CA GLU A 43 -5.47 4.00 -20.68
C GLU A 43 -4.93 4.96 -21.74
N GLU A 44 -5.49 6.17 -21.79
CA GLU A 44 -5.14 7.24 -22.73
C GLU A 44 -4.11 8.25 -22.18
N GLU A 45 -3.39 7.91 -21.10
CA GLU A 45 -2.43 8.79 -20.42
C GLU A 45 -1.43 9.46 -21.37
N PHE A 46 -1.01 8.73 -22.40
CA PHE A 46 0.03 9.17 -23.34
C PHE A 46 -0.51 9.60 -24.70
N ASN A 47 -1.83 9.76 -24.84
CA ASN A 47 -2.43 10.15 -26.10
C ASN A 47 -2.16 11.64 -26.41
N PRO A 48 -1.34 11.96 -27.43
CA PRO A 48 -0.97 13.33 -27.73
C PRO A 48 -2.12 14.16 -28.31
N LEU A 49 -3.24 13.52 -28.68
CA LEU A 49 -4.44 14.18 -29.20
C LEU A 49 -5.47 14.47 -28.10
N ASN A 50 -5.29 13.94 -26.90
CA ASN A 50 -6.18 14.18 -25.77
C ASN A 50 -5.67 15.40 -24.96
N PRO A 51 -6.45 16.49 -24.85
CA PRO A 51 -6.04 17.68 -24.11
C PRO A 51 -5.80 17.47 -22.61
N ALA A 52 -6.37 16.40 -22.04
CA ALA A 52 -6.20 16.03 -20.63
C ALA A 52 -5.04 15.05 -20.39
N ALA A 53 -4.42 14.53 -21.46
CA ALA A 53 -3.34 13.56 -21.37
C ALA A 53 -1.98 14.23 -21.13
N ARG A 54 -1.01 13.42 -20.69
CA ARG A 54 0.38 13.84 -20.42
C ARG A 54 1.34 13.04 -21.30
N PRO A 55 1.34 13.29 -22.63
CA PRO A 55 2.17 12.56 -23.58
C PRO A 55 3.68 12.71 -23.28
N LEU A 56 4.47 11.76 -23.78
CA LEU A 56 5.93 11.85 -23.71
C LEU A 56 6.44 12.98 -24.60
N ILE A 57 7.48 13.68 -24.12
CA ILE A 57 8.08 14.82 -24.82
C ILE A 57 9.61 14.67 -24.92
N LEU A 58 10.21 15.35 -25.88
CA LEU A 58 11.64 15.65 -25.83
C LEU A 58 11.82 16.88 -24.94
N THR A 59 12.46 16.73 -23.78
CA THR A 59 12.59 17.81 -22.79
C THR A 59 13.74 18.76 -23.15
N GLU A 60 13.77 19.96 -22.59
CA GLU A 60 14.90 20.90 -22.77
C GLU A 60 16.25 20.27 -22.42
N ARG A 61 16.33 19.46 -21.36
CA ARG A 61 17.55 18.70 -21.02
C ARG A 61 18.02 17.76 -22.13
N PHE A 62 17.09 17.15 -22.87
CA PHE A 62 17.45 16.33 -24.02
C PHE A 62 18.06 17.20 -25.12
N TYR A 63 17.48 18.36 -25.40
CA TYR A 63 18.04 19.32 -26.35
C TYR A 63 19.45 19.75 -25.93
N ASP A 64 19.65 20.15 -24.68
CA ASP A 64 20.94 20.61 -24.16
C ASP A 64 22.06 19.57 -24.37
N ILE A 65 21.77 18.29 -24.08
CA ILE A 65 22.74 17.20 -24.24
C ILE A 65 23.18 17.08 -25.71
N PHE A 66 22.24 17.11 -26.64
CA PHE A 66 22.52 16.86 -28.05
C PHE A 66 22.96 18.10 -28.82
N GLU A 67 22.60 19.31 -28.39
CA GLU A 67 23.12 20.57 -28.97
C GLU A 67 24.53 20.88 -28.48
N SER A 68 24.84 20.59 -27.21
CA SER A 68 26.19 20.82 -26.64
C SER A 68 27.22 19.77 -27.05
N ALA A 69 26.77 18.59 -27.49
CA ALA A 69 27.65 17.54 -27.98
C ALA A 69 28.29 17.95 -29.31
N ALA A 70 29.58 18.32 -29.27
CA ALA A 70 30.35 18.87 -30.38
C ALA A 70 30.34 18.04 -31.69
N ASN A 71 29.92 16.77 -31.64
CA ASN A 71 29.82 15.88 -32.79
C ASN A 71 28.43 15.23 -32.96
N SER A 72 27.41 15.75 -32.29
CA SER A 72 26.05 15.27 -32.47
C SER A 72 25.55 15.64 -33.87
N ARG A 73 25.03 14.65 -34.59
CA ARG A 73 24.40 14.83 -35.90
C ARG A 73 22.89 14.74 -35.85
N ILE A 74 22.30 14.54 -34.67
CA ILE A 74 20.86 14.41 -34.52
C ILE A 74 20.17 15.71 -34.94
N VAL A 75 19.07 15.58 -35.68
CA VAL A 75 18.24 16.70 -36.09
C VAL A 75 17.11 16.80 -35.09
N LEU A 76 17.18 17.79 -34.20
CA LEU A 76 16.14 18.07 -33.22
C LEU A 76 15.01 18.91 -33.87
N PRO A 77 13.77 18.82 -33.35
CA PRO A 77 12.67 19.68 -33.78
C PRO A 77 12.96 21.16 -33.51
N GLU A 78 12.55 22.04 -34.43
CA GLU A 78 12.71 23.49 -34.26
C GLU A 78 11.66 24.03 -33.27
N GLY A 79 12.11 24.52 -32.11
CA GLY A 79 11.24 25.01 -31.04
C GLY A 79 10.85 23.94 -30.02
N PRO A 80 9.99 24.27 -29.03
CA PRO A 80 9.56 23.33 -28.01
C PRO A 80 8.78 22.17 -28.63
N TYR A 81 9.08 20.95 -28.18
CA TYR A 81 8.48 19.73 -28.70
C TYR A 81 6.96 19.72 -28.50
N ASN A 82 6.17 19.77 -29.58
CA ASN A 82 4.74 19.56 -29.53
C ASN A 82 4.39 18.07 -29.78
N PRO A 83 3.96 17.32 -28.75
CA PRO A 83 3.67 15.90 -28.91
C PRO A 83 2.54 15.61 -29.90
N ALA A 84 1.61 16.55 -30.14
CA ALA A 84 0.56 16.38 -31.15
C ALA A 84 1.09 16.38 -32.60
N GLU A 85 2.30 16.90 -32.82
CA GLU A 85 2.94 17.01 -34.13
C GLU A 85 4.08 15.99 -34.33
N PHE A 86 4.20 14.99 -33.43
CA PHE A 86 5.31 14.02 -33.42
C PHE A 86 5.61 13.41 -34.80
N ALA A 87 4.59 13.15 -35.63
CA ALA A 87 4.74 12.56 -36.95
C ALA A 87 5.51 13.47 -37.94
N SER A 88 5.42 14.79 -37.76
CA SER A 88 6.09 15.79 -38.60
C SER A 88 7.58 15.95 -38.27
N TYR A 89 8.00 15.51 -37.08
CA TYR A 89 9.34 15.77 -36.60
C TYR A 89 10.39 14.79 -37.13
N PRO A 90 11.63 15.28 -37.35
CA PRO A 90 12.76 14.44 -37.76
C PRO A 90 13.19 13.49 -36.63
N THR A 91 13.05 13.95 -35.39
CA THR A 91 13.30 13.18 -34.17
C THR A 91 12.09 13.31 -33.25
N ALA A 92 11.50 12.19 -32.84
CA ALA A 92 10.21 12.15 -32.18
C ALA A 92 10.08 10.94 -31.26
N ILE A 93 9.25 11.11 -30.24
CA ILE A 93 8.88 10.08 -29.28
C ILE A 93 7.37 10.03 -29.08
N VAL A 94 6.86 8.82 -28.91
CA VAL A 94 5.44 8.58 -28.64
C VAL A 94 5.26 7.25 -27.88
N ALA A 95 4.28 7.19 -26.97
CA ALA A 95 3.93 5.98 -26.24
C ALA A 95 2.49 5.56 -26.56
N GLY A 96 2.26 4.25 -26.53
CA GLY A 96 0.95 3.63 -26.68
C GLY A 96 0.12 3.69 -25.40
N ARG A 97 -1.05 3.03 -25.46
CA ARG A 97 -2.00 2.97 -24.35
C ARG A 97 -1.44 2.20 -23.15
N VAL A 98 -1.91 2.56 -21.96
CA VAL A 98 -1.70 1.77 -20.74
C VAL A 98 -2.74 0.65 -20.71
N PRO A 99 -2.35 -0.63 -20.69
CA PRO A 99 -3.31 -1.73 -20.60
C PRO A 99 -4.24 -1.60 -19.39
N ALA A 100 -5.54 -1.80 -19.60
CA ALA A 100 -6.55 -1.73 -18.52
C ALA A 100 -6.47 -2.91 -17.53
N LEU A 101 -5.82 -4.01 -17.91
CA LEU A 101 -5.62 -5.21 -17.10
C LEU A 101 -4.15 -5.62 -17.14
N SER A 102 -3.61 -5.98 -15.98
CA SER A 102 -2.31 -6.63 -15.85
C SER A 102 -2.39 -8.10 -16.26
N ALA A 103 -1.33 -8.62 -16.89
CA ALA A 103 -1.18 -10.06 -17.04
C ALA A 103 -0.55 -10.64 -15.76
N ASP A 104 -1.19 -11.66 -15.18
CA ASP A 104 -0.62 -12.44 -14.06
C ASP A 104 0.58 -13.27 -14.55
N VAL A 105 1.79 -12.95 -14.09
CA VAL A 105 2.99 -13.72 -14.42
C VAL A 105 3.67 -14.22 -13.14
N THR A 106 3.94 -15.53 -13.09
CA THR A 106 4.83 -16.14 -12.09
C THR A 106 6.27 -16.06 -12.60
N ILE A 107 7.18 -15.48 -11.82
CA ILE A 107 8.60 -15.48 -12.16
C ILE A 107 9.18 -16.85 -11.79
N ASP A 108 9.44 -17.69 -12.80
CA ASP A 108 9.87 -19.09 -12.63
C ASP A 108 11.37 -19.21 -12.27
N THR A 109 11.66 -20.08 -11.30
CA THR A 109 13.00 -20.61 -10.98
C THR A 109 13.75 -21.23 -12.15
N ALA A 110 13.05 -21.71 -13.19
CA ALA A 110 13.65 -22.39 -14.34
C ALA A 110 14.36 -21.44 -15.32
N ILE A 111 14.19 -20.12 -15.14
CA ILE A 111 14.91 -19.11 -15.92
C ILE A 111 16.33 -18.97 -15.34
N PRO A 112 17.40 -19.25 -16.11
CA PRO A 112 18.77 -19.09 -15.60
C PRO A 112 19.03 -17.67 -15.08
N GLY A 113 19.50 -17.54 -13.84
CA GLY A 113 19.71 -16.27 -13.16
C GLY A 113 18.49 -15.76 -12.39
N ALA A 114 17.35 -16.45 -12.48
CA ALA A 114 16.20 -16.17 -11.62
C ALA A 114 16.42 -16.79 -10.24
N GLU A 115 17.10 -17.93 -10.06
CA GLU A 115 17.19 -18.67 -8.79
C GLU A 115 17.53 -17.87 -7.51
N LEU A 116 18.18 -16.71 -7.61
CA LEU A 116 18.52 -15.82 -6.49
C LEU A 116 17.69 -14.54 -6.42
N SER A 117 16.79 -14.30 -7.37
CA SER A 117 15.96 -13.10 -7.42
C SER A 117 14.94 -13.07 -6.29
N THR A 118 14.80 -11.91 -5.67
CA THR A 118 13.87 -11.68 -4.55
C THR A 118 12.40 -11.82 -4.96
N SER A 119 12.10 -11.87 -6.27
CA SER A 119 10.74 -12.03 -6.81
C SER A 119 10.51 -13.41 -7.46
N VAL A 120 11.34 -14.42 -7.19
CA VAL A 120 11.15 -15.78 -7.74
C VAL A 120 10.01 -16.50 -7.08
N ASN A 121 9.20 -17.23 -7.85
CA ASN A 121 7.94 -17.86 -7.44
C ASN A 121 6.92 -16.84 -6.90
N THR A 122 7.08 -15.55 -7.18
CA THR A 122 6.07 -14.54 -6.86
C THR A 122 5.22 -14.23 -8.09
N ARG A 123 3.95 -13.92 -7.82
CA ARG A 123 3.01 -13.39 -8.81
C ARG A 123 3.18 -11.87 -8.87
N ALA A 124 3.29 -11.34 -10.08
CA ALA A 124 3.34 -9.91 -10.34
C ALA A 124 2.35 -9.55 -11.44
N ASP A 125 1.70 -8.41 -11.25
CA ASP A 125 0.87 -7.76 -12.26
C ASP A 125 1.79 -7.10 -13.29
N VAL A 126 1.65 -7.53 -14.54
CA VAL A 126 2.46 -7.00 -15.63
C VAL A 126 1.68 -5.95 -16.41
N ILE A 127 2.15 -4.70 -16.39
CA ILE A 127 1.68 -3.63 -17.29
C ILE A 127 2.77 -3.40 -18.34
N GLU A 128 2.46 -3.56 -19.62
CA GLU A 128 3.38 -3.27 -20.71
C GLU A 128 2.95 -2.01 -21.48
N VAL A 129 3.83 -0.99 -21.50
CA VAL A 129 3.65 0.20 -22.34
C VAL A 129 4.66 0.15 -23.47
N GLN A 130 4.16 0.17 -24.70
CA GLN A 130 4.98 0.20 -25.91
C GLN A 130 5.34 1.65 -26.24
N VAL A 131 6.64 1.92 -26.43
CA VAL A 131 7.18 3.22 -26.82
C VAL A 131 7.80 3.10 -28.21
N TYR A 132 7.58 4.12 -29.02
CA TYR A 132 8.15 4.29 -30.35
C TYR A 132 9.03 5.53 -30.38
N GLY A 133 10.21 5.37 -30.98
CA GLY A 133 11.20 6.42 -31.16
C GLY A 133 11.62 6.50 -32.62
N LYS A 134 11.75 7.72 -33.11
CA LYS A 134 12.30 8.06 -34.42
C LYS A 134 13.42 9.07 -34.22
N ALA A 135 14.54 8.89 -34.90
CA ALA A 135 15.59 9.90 -34.92
C ALA A 135 16.19 10.03 -36.31
N THR A 136 16.49 11.26 -36.69
CA THR A 136 17.17 11.59 -37.95
C THR A 136 18.53 12.18 -37.64
N VAL A 137 19.57 11.71 -38.33
CA VAL A 137 20.90 12.31 -38.30
C VAL A 137 21.24 12.91 -39.65
N ARG A 138 21.97 14.02 -39.64
CA ARG A 138 22.33 14.80 -40.84
C ARG A 138 23.82 15.03 -40.93
N ASP A 139 24.41 14.70 -42.07
CA ASP A 139 25.77 15.09 -42.46
C ASP A 139 25.71 15.86 -43.78
N ALA A 140 26.38 17.00 -43.84
CA ALA A 140 26.37 17.89 -45.00
C ALA A 140 26.83 17.23 -46.32
N ARG A 141 27.58 16.12 -46.26
CA ARG A 141 28.15 15.42 -47.43
C ARG A 141 27.36 14.17 -47.83
N PHE A 142 26.62 13.58 -46.89
CA PHE A 142 25.98 12.27 -47.07
C PHE A 142 24.45 12.31 -46.91
N GLY A 143 23.90 13.48 -46.60
CA GLY A 143 22.47 13.72 -46.45
C GLY A 143 21.95 13.24 -45.09
N GLU A 144 20.68 12.86 -45.08
CA GLU A 144 19.97 12.45 -43.87
C GLU A 144 19.78 10.94 -43.83
N ARG A 145 19.79 10.39 -42.62
CA ARG A 145 19.39 9.01 -42.33
C ARG A 145 18.47 9.02 -41.12
N THR A 146 17.35 8.32 -41.24
CA THR A 146 16.36 8.18 -40.18
C THR A 146 16.30 6.72 -39.76
N ALA A 147 16.25 6.48 -38.46
CA ALA A 147 15.98 5.18 -37.89
C ALA A 147 14.72 5.23 -37.04
N TYR A 148 14.08 4.07 -36.93
CA TYR A 148 12.88 3.86 -36.15
C TYR A 148 13.14 2.67 -35.22
N ALA A 149 12.72 2.81 -33.98
CA ALA A 149 12.85 1.76 -33.00
C ALA A 149 11.61 1.72 -32.11
N ARG A 150 11.40 0.56 -31.50
CA ARG A 150 10.39 0.40 -30.46
C ARG A 150 10.98 -0.34 -29.26
N GLN A 151 10.45 -0.03 -28.08
CA GLN A 151 10.74 -0.74 -26.85
C GLN A 151 9.44 -0.92 -26.06
N ARG A 152 9.29 -2.04 -25.36
CA ARG A 152 8.32 -2.15 -24.27
C ARG A 152 8.95 -1.88 -22.92
N ILE A 153 8.28 -1.04 -22.14
CA ILE A 153 8.51 -0.93 -20.71
C ILE A 153 7.50 -1.82 -20.03
N GLN A 154 8.01 -2.67 -19.17
CA GLN A 154 7.21 -3.57 -18.38
C GLN A 154 7.30 -3.12 -16.93
N VAL A 155 6.16 -2.73 -16.39
CA VAL A 155 5.96 -2.44 -14.98
C VAL A 155 5.46 -3.72 -14.33
N LEU A 156 6.18 -4.16 -13.31
CA LEU A 156 5.81 -5.25 -12.44
C LEU A 156 5.21 -4.64 -11.18
N GLU A 157 3.89 -4.66 -11.06
CA GLU A 157 3.22 -4.25 -9.83
C GLU A 157 3.01 -5.45 -8.90
N GLU A 158 3.47 -5.33 -7.67
CA GLU A 158 3.37 -6.32 -6.62
C GLU A 158 2.57 -5.73 -5.46
N SER A 159 1.36 -6.22 -5.20
CA SER A 159 0.59 -5.73 -4.05
C SER A 159 1.29 -6.03 -2.73
N LEU A 160 1.28 -5.09 -1.79
CA LEU A 160 1.74 -5.34 -0.41
C LEU A 160 0.92 -6.44 0.28
N PHE A 161 -0.33 -6.64 -0.11
CA PHE A 161 -1.20 -7.68 0.46
C PHE A 161 -0.79 -9.10 0.09
N ARG A 162 0.18 -9.28 -0.82
CA ARG A 162 0.81 -10.58 -1.06
C ARG A 162 1.69 -11.03 0.11
N TYR A 163 2.16 -10.09 0.93
CA TYR A 163 2.94 -10.38 2.10
C TYR A 163 2.00 -10.75 3.25
N GLY A 164 2.32 -11.83 3.95
CA GLY A 164 1.72 -12.09 5.25
C GLY A 164 2.19 -11.06 6.28
N VAL A 165 3.46 -10.65 6.17
CA VAL A 165 4.07 -9.61 7.01
C VAL A 165 4.96 -8.72 6.15
N PHE A 166 4.74 -7.41 6.20
CA PHE A 166 5.58 -6.41 5.54
C PHE A 166 5.87 -5.27 6.50
N TYR A 167 7.14 -4.94 6.71
CA TYR A 167 7.57 -3.82 7.55
C TYR A 167 8.47 -2.87 6.76
N ASP A 168 8.19 -1.58 6.87
CA ASP A 168 8.99 -0.51 6.25
C ASP A 168 10.27 -0.18 7.06
N GLY A 169 10.22 -0.41 8.38
CA GLY A 169 11.38 -0.36 9.27
C GLY A 169 11.78 -1.75 9.77
N ASP A 170 12.41 -1.82 10.94
CA ASP A 170 12.78 -3.09 11.57
C ASP A 170 11.54 -3.89 12.00
N LEU A 171 11.63 -5.22 11.83
CA LEU A 171 10.61 -6.18 12.23
C LEU A 171 11.12 -7.04 13.37
N THR A 172 10.40 -7.05 14.49
CA THR A 172 10.66 -7.97 15.61
C THR A 172 9.51 -8.95 15.77
N ILE A 173 9.80 -10.26 15.81
CA ILE A 173 8.83 -11.34 16.07
C ILE A 173 9.32 -12.15 17.27
N ALA A 174 8.64 -12.07 18.41
CA ALA A 174 9.08 -12.71 19.65
C ALA A 174 7.97 -13.43 20.44
N PRO A 175 7.16 -14.29 19.79
CA PRO A 175 5.97 -14.86 20.40
C PRO A 175 6.29 -15.72 21.63
N GLY A 176 5.45 -15.56 22.66
CA GLY A 176 5.43 -16.47 23.80
C GLY A 176 4.90 -17.87 23.42
N PRO A 177 3.64 -17.99 22.96
CA PRO A 177 3.06 -19.22 22.44
C PRO A 177 3.61 -19.63 21.05
N THR A 178 3.21 -20.81 20.56
CA THR A 178 3.53 -21.20 19.18
C THR A 178 2.87 -20.25 18.17
N MET A 179 3.62 -19.83 17.16
CA MET A 179 3.16 -19.00 16.05
C MET A 179 3.60 -19.62 14.73
N THR A 180 2.71 -19.70 13.74
CA THR A 180 3.02 -20.34 12.45
C THR A 180 2.57 -19.48 11.29
N PHE A 181 3.51 -19.10 10.43
CA PHE A 181 3.27 -18.54 9.11
C PHE A 181 3.37 -19.66 8.08
N SER A 182 2.31 -19.86 7.30
CA SER A 182 2.22 -20.90 6.27
C SER A 182 3.18 -20.64 5.09
N GLU A 183 3.36 -21.62 4.21
CA GLU A 183 4.29 -21.53 3.05
C GLU A 183 4.01 -20.36 2.10
N ASN A 184 2.76 -19.93 2.02
CA ASN A 184 2.33 -18.79 1.20
C ASN A 184 2.45 -17.44 1.91
N SER A 185 2.83 -17.43 3.20
CA SER A 185 2.95 -16.21 4.00
C SER A 185 4.34 -15.61 3.84
N LEU A 186 4.53 -14.75 2.85
CA LEU A 186 5.80 -14.03 2.67
C LEU A 186 6.04 -13.04 3.82
N VAL A 187 7.27 -12.98 4.31
CA VAL A 187 7.72 -12.05 5.34
C VAL A 187 8.81 -11.16 4.78
N HIS A 188 8.61 -9.84 4.85
CA HIS A 188 9.58 -8.86 4.41
C HIS A 188 9.77 -7.73 5.42
N SER A 189 11.03 -7.31 5.56
CA SER A 189 11.41 -6.09 6.27
C SER A 189 12.33 -5.26 5.37
N ASN A 190 11.99 -4.00 5.21
CA ASN A 190 12.84 -2.98 4.61
C ASN A 190 14.01 -2.57 5.55
N GLY A 191 13.97 -2.99 6.82
CA GLY A 191 15.06 -2.89 7.79
C GLY A 191 15.61 -4.28 8.16
N ASN A 192 15.99 -4.42 9.43
CA ASN A 192 16.43 -5.68 10.01
C ASN A 192 15.22 -6.56 10.39
N ILE A 193 15.48 -7.86 10.56
CA ILE A 193 14.52 -8.80 11.15
C ILE A 193 15.13 -9.40 12.42
N TYR A 194 14.45 -9.25 13.55
CA TYR A 194 14.77 -9.83 14.83
C TYR A 194 13.76 -10.93 15.16
N VAL A 195 14.24 -12.16 15.35
CA VAL A 195 13.38 -13.29 15.70
C VAL A 195 13.82 -13.96 16.98
N ARG A 196 12.85 -14.28 17.83
CA ARG A 196 13.01 -15.26 18.90
C ARG A 196 11.68 -15.97 19.16
N SER A 197 11.71 -16.95 20.04
CA SER A 197 10.49 -17.59 20.54
C SER A 197 10.70 -18.08 21.96
N ASN A 198 9.64 -18.13 22.77
CA ASN A 198 9.65 -18.89 24.03
C ASN A 198 9.17 -20.33 23.83
N ASN A 199 8.41 -20.61 22.77
CA ASN A 199 7.95 -21.96 22.42
C ASN A 199 8.40 -22.36 21.01
N THR A 200 7.63 -22.06 19.97
CA THR A 200 8.04 -22.31 18.57
C THR A 200 7.52 -21.23 17.63
N LEU A 201 8.39 -20.61 16.85
CA LEU A 201 8.04 -19.75 15.72
C LEU A 201 8.32 -20.52 14.42
N ASN A 202 7.28 -20.81 13.65
CA ASN A 202 7.39 -21.45 12.34
C ASN A 202 7.22 -20.39 11.24
N LEU A 203 8.23 -20.21 10.40
CA LEU A 203 8.25 -19.31 9.25
C LEU A 203 8.41 -20.17 8.00
N PHE A 204 7.31 -20.69 7.47
CA PHE A 204 7.37 -21.62 6.33
C PHE A 204 7.36 -20.93 4.98
N GLY A 205 6.84 -19.71 4.90
CA GLY A 205 7.00 -18.84 3.73
C GLY A 205 8.37 -18.16 3.69
N ARG A 206 8.71 -17.59 2.54
CA ARG A 206 9.99 -16.90 2.33
C ARG A 206 10.14 -15.69 3.24
N VAL A 207 11.31 -15.56 3.84
CA VAL A 207 11.72 -14.44 4.70
C VAL A 207 12.80 -13.64 4.00
N THR A 208 12.59 -12.33 3.88
CA THR A 208 13.53 -11.41 3.23
C THR A 208 13.75 -10.16 4.07
N ALA A 209 15.00 -9.75 4.26
CA ALA A 209 15.35 -8.50 4.94
C ALA A 209 16.25 -7.66 4.03
N ALA A 210 15.92 -6.39 3.81
CA ALA A 210 16.85 -5.46 3.16
C ALA A 210 18.04 -5.10 4.08
N GLY A 211 17.87 -5.27 5.39
CA GLY A 211 18.95 -5.26 6.38
C GLY A 211 19.47 -6.67 6.70
N ASP A 212 19.76 -6.89 7.99
CA ASP A 212 20.27 -8.14 8.55
C ASP A 212 19.15 -8.96 9.23
N PHE A 213 19.39 -10.25 9.40
CA PHE A 213 18.53 -11.16 10.15
C PHE A 213 19.25 -11.59 11.43
N PHE A 214 18.62 -11.39 12.57
CA PHE A 214 19.19 -11.66 13.90
C PHE A 214 18.34 -12.64 14.69
N TYR A 215 19.01 -13.62 15.32
CA TYR A 215 18.37 -14.44 16.33
C TYR A 215 18.45 -13.74 17.70
N GLY A 216 17.36 -13.12 18.11
CA GLY A 216 17.24 -12.32 19.33
C GLY A 216 16.09 -11.31 19.24
N ARG A 217 15.79 -10.63 20.35
CA ARG A 217 14.92 -9.44 20.35
C ARG A 217 15.75 -8.18 20.05
N GLU A 218 15.11 -7.13 19.55
CA GLU A 218 15.75 -5.84 19.21
C GLU A 218 16.52 -5.17 20.37
N ASP A 219 16.19 -5.52 21.61
CA ASP A 219 16.85 -5.06 22.84
C ASP A 219 17.84 -6.06 23.45
N GLY A 220 18.21 -7.10 22.68
CA GLY A 220 19.28 -8.04 23.03
C GLY A 220 18.85 -9.26 23.87
N GLU A 221 17.56 -9.49 24.12
CA GLU A 221 17.11 -10.70 24.81
C GLU A 221 17.16 -11.95 23.93
N ALA A 222 17.86 -12.99 24.38
CA ALA A 222 17.81 -14.33 23.79
C ALA A 222 16.53 -15.09 24.19
N GLY A 223 15.97 -15.88 23.27
CA GLY A 223 14.83 -16.78 23.54
C GLY A 223 15.28 -18.24 23.78
N SER A 224 14.46 -19.01 24.47
CA SER A 224 14.68 -20.45 24.73
C SER A 224 13.93 -21.41 23.80
N GLY A 225 13.00 -20.88 22.99
CA GLY A 225 12.18 -21.63 22.05
C GLY A 225 12.83 -21.82 20.68
N ASN A 226 12.13 -22.54 19.81
CA ASN A 226 12.60 -22.86 18.46
C ASN A 226 12.17 -21.79 17.44
N VAL A 227 13.04 -21.50 16.48
CA VAL A 227 12.68 -20.77 15.25
C VAL A 227 12.92 -21.72 14.09
N VAL A 228 11.87 -22.03 13.34
CA VAL A 228 11.88 -23.10 12.34
C VAL A 228 11.52 -22.51 10.98
N MET A 229 12.34 -22.81 9.97
CA MET A 229 12.09 -22.46 8.57
C MET A 229 12.13 -23.71 7.69
N LYS A 230 11.57 -23.64 6.48
CA LYS A 230 11.69 -24.73 5.50
C LYS A 230 12.89 -24.53 4.59
N ASN A 231 13.55 -25.63 4.24
CA ASN A 231 14.45 -25.70 3.10
C ASN A 231 13.60 -25.80 1.82
N ASN A 232 13.73 -24.85 0.90
CA ASN A 232 12.89 -24.80 -0.29
C ASN A 232 13.10 -25.99 -1.24
N LEU A 233 14.34 -26.48 -1.37
CA LEU A 233 14.66 -27.60 -2.25
C LEU A 233 14.09 -28.93 -1.75
N THR A 234 14.22 -29.20 -0.45
CA THR A 234 13.91 -30.51 0.15
C THR A 234 12.57 -30.56 0.88
N GLY A 235 11.98 -29.41 1.20
CA GLY A 235 10.78 -29.28 2.03
C GLY A 235 10.99 -29.59 3.51
N GLN A 236 12.23 -29.85 3.95
CA GLN A 236 12.53 -30.20 5.33
C GLN A 236 12.49 -28.98 6.27
N ASN A 237 12.02 -29.19 7.50
CA ASN A 237 12.04 -28.18 8.55
C ASN A 237 13.44 -28.08 9.18
N VAL A 238 13.98 -26.87 9.22
CA VAL A 238 15.29 -26.54 9.80
C VAL A 238 15.09 -25.64 11.01
N ASN A 239 15.60 -26.08 12.15
CA ASN A 239 15.61 -25.26 13.37
C ASN A 239 16.85 -24.36 13.37
N LEU A 240 16.65 -23.06 13.33
CA LEU A 240 17.73 -22.08 13.23
C LEU A 240 18.58 -22.00 14.50
N ASN A 241 18.07 -22.50 15.64
CA ASN A 241 18.76 -22.38 16.93
C ASN A 241 19.71 -23.55 17.26
N SER A 242 19.52 -24.71 16.62
CA SER A 242 20.19 -25.97 16.98
C SER A 242 20.32 -26.97 15.83
N GLY A 243 19.63 -26.73 14.71
CA GLY A 243 19.70 -27.55 13.50
C GLY A 243 20.87 -27.23 12.58
N THR A 244 21.65 -26.18 12.88
CA THR A 244 22.81 -25.77 12.09
C THR A 244 24.13 -25.86 12.89
N PRO A 245 25.20 -26.47 12.34
CA PRO A 245 26.50 -26.52 13.01
C PRO A 245 27.03 -25.11 13.32
N GLY A 246 27.53 -24.91 14.55
CA GLY A 246 28.20 -23.66 14.95
C GLY A 246 27.31 -22.55 15.52
N GLY A 247 26.07 -22.85 15.91
CA GLY A 247 25.18 -21.92 16.61
C GLY A 247 24.02 -21.43 15.74
N PHE A 248 23.46 -20.28 16.11
CA PHE A 248 22.30 -19.67 15.46
C PHE A 248 22.57 -19.35 13.99
N LEU A 249 21.66 -19.72 13.08
CA LEU A 249 21.75 -19.34 11.67
C LEU A 249 21.24 -17.91 11.48
N ASP A 250 22.14 -16.93 11.64
CA ASP A 250 21.84 -15.51 11.50
C ASP A 250 22.99 -14.71 10.86
N SER A 251 22.76 -13.43 10.56
CA SER A 251 23.71 -12.55 9.88
C SER A 251 24.94 -12.16 10.69
N THR A 252 25.08 -12.61 11.96
CA THR A 252 26.32 -12.41 12.72
C THR A 252 27.43 -13.37 12.26
N ARG A 253 27.08 -14.41 11.52
CA ARG A 253 28.04 -15.39 10.99
C ARG A 253 28.74 -14.85 9.74
N THR A 254 30.07 -14.92 9.73
CA THR A 254 30.90 -14.48 8.58
C THR A 254 30.63 -15.21 7.27
N ASN A 255 30.01 -16.39 7.31
CA ASN A 255 29.60 -17.18 6.16
C ASN A 255 28.08 -17.37 6.07
N PHE A 256 27.30 -16.44 6.63
CA PHE A 256 25.84 -16.52 6.69
C PHE A 256 25.21 -16.78 5.33
N ARG A 257 25.55 -16.01 4.27
CA ARG A 257 25.04 -16.24 2.91
C ARG A 257 25.13 -17.69 2.45
N ALA A 258 26.30 -18.31 2.63
CA ALA A 258 26.54 -19.69 2.19
C ALA A 258 25.71 -20.68 3.01
N LEU A 259 25.66 -20.50 4.33
CA LEU A 259 24.88 -21.36 5.22
C LEU A 259 23.37 -21.21 4.98
N ALA A 260 22.85 -19.99 4.85
CA ALA A 260 21.45 -19.75 4.54
C ALA A 260 21.07 -20.41 3.21
N THR A 261 21.94 -20.32 2.19
CA THR A 261 21.73 -21.01 0.91
C THR A 261 21.75 -22.53 1.08
N GLU A 262 22.72 -23.09 1.79
CA GLU A 262 22.86 -24.55 2.00
C GLU A 262 21.67 -25.13 2.79
N TYR A 263 21.30 -24.51 3.91
CA TYR A 263 20.30 -25.05 4.82
C TYR A 263 18.88 -24.64 4.47
N LEU A 264 18.65 -23.52 3.78
CA LEU A 264 17.32 -23.00 3.51
C LEU A 264 16.98 -22.83 2.02
N ASP A 265 17.96 -22.96 1.12
CA ASP A 265 17.76 -22.86 -0.33
C ASP A 265 17.01 -21.57 -0.76
N GLY A 266 17.52 -20.42 -0.28
CA GLY A 266 16.94 -19.11 -0.59
C GLY A 266 15.61 -18.81 0.11
N ASN A 267 15.17 -19.62 1.08
CA ASN A 267 13.99 -19.30 1.89
C ASN A 267 14.25 -18.20 2.95
N LEU A 268 15.52 -17.93 3.24
CA LEU A 268 15.97 -16.78 4.02
C LEU A 268 17.00 -16.02 3.20
N GLN A 269 16.71 -14.75 2.93
CA GLN A 269 17.62 -13.85 2.22
C GLN A 269 17.72 -12.52 2.96
N THR A 270 18.91 -11.92 2.94
CA THR A 270 19.22 -10.64 3.60
C THR A 270 20.01 -9.75 2.63
N ARG A 271 20.52 -8.60 3.09
CA ARG A 271 21.46 -7.79 2.29
C ARG A 271 22.68 -8.56 1.78
N GLU A 272 23.13 -9.62 2.47
CA GLU A 272 24.23 -10.48 1.98
C GLU A 272 23.84 -11.27 0.71
N HIS A 273 22.55 -11.35 0.42
CA HIS A 273 21.96 -11.96 -0.77
C HIS A 273 21.45 -10.90 -1.76
N ASP A 274 21.89 -9.64 -1.61
CA ASP A 274 21.51 -8.51 -2.46
C ASP A 274 20.00 -8.18 -2.38
N VAL A 275 19.35 -8.50 -1.24
CA VAL A 275 17.98 -8.05 -0.99
C VAL A 275 17.96 -6.53 -0.86
N VAL A 276 17.17 -5.90 -1.71
CA VAL A 276 16.95 -4.46 -1.68
C VAL A 276 15.65 -4.11 -0.98
N ARG A 277 15.58 -2.87 -0.53
CA ARG A 277 14.37 -2.24 0.00
C ARG A 277 13.24 -2.25 -1.04
N ARG A 278 12.01 -2.43 -0.58
CA ARG A 278 10.78 -2.51 -1.38
C ARG A 278 9.85 -1.37 -0.99
N ASP A 279 10.00 -0.23 -1.65
CA ASP A 279 9.18 0.95 -1.33
C ASP A 279 7.86 0.98 -2.11
N PRO A 280 6.73 1.30 -1.45
CA PRO A 280 5.51 1.67 -2.16
C PRO A 280 5.75 2.88 -3.08
N PRO A 281 4.93 3.07 -4.13
CA PRO A 281 5.02 4.25 -4.99
C PRO A 281 5.00 5.54 -4.16
N GLY A 282 5.84 6.51 -4.53
CA GLY A 282 6.01 7.77 -3.80
C GLY A 282 6.84 7.71 -2.51
N PHE A 283 7.09 6.55 -1.88
CA PHE A 283 7.83 6.47 -0.62
C PHE A 283 9.30 6.89 -0.74
N GLN A 284 9.96 6.52 -1.84
CA GLN A 284 11.33 6.94 -2.08
C GLN A 284 11.43 8.47 -2.21
N ALA A 285 10.54 9.09 -2.98
CA ALA A 285 10.50 10.55 -3.13
C ALA A 285 10.18 11.26 -1.80
N MET A 286 9.28 10.71 -0.99
CA MET A 286 9.01 11.21 0.36
C MET A 286 10.24 11.12 1.26
N ARG A 287 10.97 10.00 1.22
CA ARG A 287 12.18 9.82 2.02
C ARG A 287 13.28 10.82 1.63
N ASP A 288 13.51 10.98 0.33
CA ASP A 288 14.51 11.91 -0.20
C ASP A 288 14.15 13.36 0.12
N MET A 289 12.85 13.68 0.21
CA MET A 289 12.37 15.03 0.56
C MET A 289 12.48 15.33 2.06
N PHE A 290 12.01 14.40 2.89
CA PHE A 290 11.93 14.60 4.33
C PHE A 290 13.25 14.23 5.04
N GLU A 291 14.37 14.21 4.31
CA GLU A 291 15.76 13.97 4.77
C GLU A 291 16.00 14.52 6.17
N SER A 292 15.71 13.70 7.17
CA SER A 292 16.03 13.98 8.55
C SER A 292 17.01 12.90 8.97
N GLU A 293 18.19 13.32 9.40
CA GLU A 293 19.20 12.48 10.05
C GLU A 293 18.61 11.66 11.24
N ASP A 294 17.38 11.97 11.68
CA ASP A 294 16.62 11.33 12.78
C ASP A 294 15.46 10.38 12.36
N GLY A 295 15.22 10.11 11.07
CA GLY A 295 14.22 9.12 10.63
C GLY A 295 12.74 9.48 10.90
N GLY A 296 12.22 10.52 10.23
CA GLY A 296 10.81 10.96 10.30
C GLY A 296 9.77 9.92 9.87
N ASN A 297 8.51 10.16 10.24
CA ASN A 297 7.39 9.22 10.09
C ASN A 297 6.60 9.42 8.78
N PHE A 298 7.30 9.60 7.67
CA PHE A 298 6.69 10.02 6.39
C PHE A 298 5.64 9.04 5.85
N GLY A 299 5.76 7.74 6.14
CA GLY A 299 4.75 6.75 5.74
C GLY A 299 3.36 7.04 6.33
N TYR A 300 3.28 7.80 7.43
CA TYR A 300 2.03 8.21 8.08
C TYR A 300 1.15 9.07 7.17
N HIS A 301 1.74 9.78 6.20
CA HIS A 301 1.01 10.56 5.21
C HIS A 301 -0.02 9.71 4.45
N MET A 302 0.20 8.40 4.29
CA MET A 302 -0.76 7.52 3.61
C MET A 302 -2.15 7.52 4.22
N ILE A 303 -2.25 7.65 5.54
CA ILE A 303 -3.54 7.64 6.25
C ILE A 303 -4.00 9.05 6.60
N MET A 304 -3.20 10.09 6.32
CA MET A 304 -3.56 11.47 6.64
C MET A 304 -4.70 11.99 5.75
N PRO A 305 -5.44 13.00 6.24
CA PRO A 305 -6.40 13.73 5.43
C PRO A 305 -5.75 14.39 4.22
N PRO A 306 -6.53 14.73 3.18
CA PRO A 306 -6.04 15.54 2.09
C PRO A 306 -5.60 16.91 2.61
N SER A 307 -4.54 17.45 2.03
CA SER A 307 -4.05 18.77 2.39
C SER A 307 -3.91 19.66 1.16
N ALA A 308 -4.07 20.97 1.36
CA ALA A 308 -3.89 21.98 0.31
C ALA A 308 -2.41 22.29 0.02
N LEU A 309 -1.50 21.35 0.31
CA LEU A 309 -0.03 21.52 0.24
C LEU A 309 0.52 21.78 -1.18
N THR A 310 -0.34 22.01 -2.18
CA THR A 310 0.04 22.08 -3.60
C THR A 310 0.25 23.49 -4.13
N THR A 311 0.23 24.54 -3.30
CA THR A 311 0.46 25.91 -3.78
C THR A 311 1.28 26.76 -2.83
N GLY A 312 2.36 27.37 -3.34
CA GLY A 312 2.93 28.60 -2.76
C GLY A 312 4.27 28.44 -2.03
N THR A 313 4.98 27.32 -2.20
CA THR A 313 6.35 27.19 -1.68
C THR A 313 7.36 27.97 -2.54
N GLY A 314 7.01 28.25 -3.80
CA GLY A 314 7.94 28.82 -4.79
C GLY A 314 9.01 27.84 -5.26
N ASP A 315 8.94 26.58 -4.82
CA ASP A 315 9.84 25.48 -5.17
C ASP A 315 9.06 24.39 -5.90
N GLU A 316 9.26 24.32 -7.22
CA GLU A 316 8.60 23.37 -8.12
C GLU A 316 8.89 21.90 -7.76
N GLU A 317 10.07 21.60 -7.18
CA GLU A 317 10.44 20.26 -6.75
C GLU A 317 9.60 19.84 -5.54
N ALA A 318 9.49 20.74 -4.56
CA ALA A 318 8.67 20.51 -3.37
C ALA A 318 7.18 20.35 -3.72
N GLU A 319 6.65 21.18 -4.62
CA GLU A 319 5.26 21.06 -5.09
C GLU A 319 5.01 19.73 -5.82
N ARG A 320 5.96 19.26 -6.64
CA ARG A 320 5.84 17.95 -7.31
C ARG A 320 5.84 16.79 -6.32
N ILE A 321 6.68 16.83 -5.30
CA ILE A 321 6.74 15.77 -4.29
C ILE A 321 5.48 15.78 -3.43
N LEU A 322 5.02 16.96 -2.97
CA LEU A 322 3.78 17.09 -2.20
C LEU A 322 2.55 16.62 -3.00
N SER A 323 2.51 16.90 -4.30
CA SER A 323 1.50 16.34 -5.21
C SER A 323 1.57 14.81 -5.29
N THR A 324 2.78 14.24 -5.29
CA THR A 324 2.99 12.79 -5.24
C THR A 324 2.50 12.20 -3.91
N VAL A 325 2.81 12.84 -2.77
CA VAL A 325 2.33 12.43 -1.43
C VAL A 325 0.80 12.41 -1.39
N GLU A 326 0.16 13.47 -1.88
CA GLU A 326 -1.28 13.59 -1.96
C GLU A 326 -1.93 12.50 -2.85
N GLY A 327 -1.26 12.09 -3.93
CA GLY A 327 -1.73 11.01 -4.80
C GLY A 327 -1.64 9.61 -4.20
N VAL A 328 -0.84 9.42 -3.13
CA VAL A 328 -0.68 8.12 -2.45
C VAL A 328 -1.55 7.95 -1.22
N LYS A 329 -2.17 9.03 -0.70
CA LYS A 329 -3.05 8.94 0.46
C LYS A 329 -4.31 8.11 0.16
N LEU A 330 -4.71 7.28 1.12
CA LEU A 330 -5.96 6.52 1.03
C LEU A 330 -7.19 7.44 1.04
N SER A 331 -7.08 8.61 1.66
CA SER A 331 -8.13 9.63 1.72
C SER A 331 -8.52 10.17 0.34
N THR A 332 -7.56 10.39 -0.56
CA THR A 332 -7.82 10.89 -1.92
C THR A 332 -8.33 9.79 -2.86
N ARG A 333 -8.07 8.53 -2.52
CA ARG A 333 -8.49 7.35 -3.30
C ARG A 333 -9.83 6.76 -2.88
N ALA A 334 -10.30 7.05 -1.66
CA ALA A 334 -11.59 6.60 -1.18
C ALA A 334 -12.75 7.23 -1.98
N GLY A 335 -13.68 6.39 -2.44
CA GLY A 335 -14.91 6.83 -3.11
C GLY A 335 -15.90 7.44 -2.14
N MET A 336 -15.84 7.05 -0.86
CA MET A 336 -16.64 7.61 0.22
C MET A 336 -15.75 8.09 1.36
N THR A 337 -15.98 9.31 1.83
CA THR A 337 -15.33 9.88 3.00
C THR A 337 -16.37 10.26 4.05
N LEU A 338 -16.19 9.81 5.29
CA LEU A 338 -16.88 10.36 6.45
C LEU A 338 -15.98 11.42 7.06
N ASP A 339 -16.36 12.68 6.90
CA ASP A 339 -15.70 13.81 7.54
C ASP A 339 -16.29 14.02 8.94
N PHE A 340 -15.51 13.62 9.95
CA PHE A 340 -15.84 13.88 11.35
C PHE A 340 -15.23 15.23 11.76
N SER A 341 -16.08 16.16 12.17
CA SER A 341 -15.70 17.52 12.57
C SER A 341 -16.54 18.00 13.75
N PHE A 342 -16.27 19.23 14.20
CA PHE A 342 -17.08 19.90 15.22
C PHE A 342 -17.74 21.12 14.59
N ASP A 343 -19.02 21.31 14.86
CA ASP A 343 -19.74 22.48 14.39
C ASP A 343 -19.32 23.76 15.15
N SER A 344 -19.93 24.91 14.80
CA SER A 344 -19.61 26.19 15.43
C SER A 344 -19.96 26.28 16.91
N SER A 345 -20.79 25.35 17.43
CA SER A 345 -21.10 25.20 18.85
C SER A 345 -20.18 24.21 19.58
N GLY A 346 -19.31 23.51 18.84
CA GLY A 346 -18.40 22.50 19.36
C GLY A 346 -19.01 21.10 19.43
N GLU A 347 -20.21 20.90 18.87
CA GLU A 347 -20.86 19.60 18.85
C GLU A 347 -20.26 18.71 17.74
N PRO A 348 -20.06 17.41 18.01
CA PRO A 348 -19.51 16.47 17.03
C PRO A 348 -20.51 16.21 15.89
N VAL A 349 -20.06 16.30 14.65
CA VAL A 349 -20.89 16.09 13.45
C VAL A 349 -20.14 15.21 12.44
N VAL A 350 -20.88 14.37 11.71
CA VAL A 350 -20.35 13.58 10.58
C VAL A 350 -21.03 14.04 9.31
N THR A 351 -20.23 14.37 8.30
CA THR A 351 -20.69 14.64 6.93
C THR A 351 -20.15 13.56 6.00
N VAL A 352 -20.99 13.02 5.13
CA VAL A 352 -20.55 12.07 4.10
C VAL A 352 -20.23 12.83 2.82
N LEU A 353 -19.03 12.60 2.29
CA LEU A 353 -18.48 13.26 1.12
C LEU A 353 -18.07 12.21 0.09
N THR A 354 -18.11 12.59 -1.18
CA THR A 354 -17.40 11.89 -2.25
C THR A 354 -16.57 12.88 -3.06
N HIS A 355 -15.43 12.43 -3.57
CA HIS A 355 -14.62 13.25 -4.46
C HIS A 355 -15.15 13.17 -5.88
N GLN A 356 -15.20 14.30 -6.59
CA GLN A 356 -15.39 14.26 -8.03
C GLN A 356 -14.19 13.54 -8.64
N ARG A 357 -14.45 12.57 -9.52
CA ARG A 357 -13.42 11.74 -10.13
C ARG A 357 -13.38 11.94 -11.62
N ASP A 358 -12.16 11.92 -12.16
CA ASP A 358 -11.97 11.88 -13.60
C ASP A 358 -12.49 10.53 -14.13
N PRO A 359 -13.34 10.53 -15.17
CA PRO A 359 -14.04 9.33 -15.63
C PRO A 359 -13.11 8.29 -16.29
N ILE A 360 -11.85 8.64 -16.60
CA ILE A 360 -10.88 7.77 -17.27
C ILE A 360 -9.87 7.20 -16.27
N THR A 361 -9.30 8.04 -15.41
CA THR A 361 -8.28 7.64 -14.42
C THR A 361 -8.89 7.19 -13.09
N ASN A 362 -10.17 7.50 -12.85
CA ASN A 362 -10.84 7.37 -11.55
C ASN A 362 -10.12 8.10 -10.40
N GLN A 363 -9.23 9.05 -10.71
CA GLN A 363 -8.53 9.87 -9.72
C GLN A 363 -9.40 11.05 -9.28
N ALA A 364 -9.23 11.48 -8.03
CA ALA A 364 -9.95 12.64 -7.53
C ALA A 364 -9.45 13.93 -8.21
N ILE A 365 -10.40 14.74 -8.69
CA ILE A 365 -10.14 15.97 -9.43
C ILE A 365 -9.69 17.06 -8.45
N ARG A 366 -8.69 17.85 -8.87
CA ARG A 366 -8.22 19.03 -8.16
C ARG A 366 -8.43 20.30 -8.98
N VAL A 367 -8.87 21.38 -8.33
CA VAL A 367 -8.98 22.72 -8.93
C VAL A 367 -8.26 23.71 -8.02
N GLY A 368 -7.23 24.39 -8.54
CA GLY A 368 -6.39 25.29 -7.73
C GLY A 368 -5.61 24.56 -6.62
N GLY A 369 -5.36 23.25 -6.77
CA GLY A 369 -4.63 22.45 -5.79
C GLY A 369 -5.50 21.72 -4.75
N GLU A 370 -6.76 22.15 -4.59
CA GLU A 370 -7.72 21.57 -3.66
C GLU A 370 -8.57 20.48 -4.33
N LEU A 371 -8.94 19.45 -3.57
CA LEU A 371 -9.84 18.40 -4.04
C LEU A 371 -11.26 18.93 -4.18
N VAL A 372 -11.90 18.57 -5.29
CA VAL A 372 -13.32 18.86 -5.48
C VAL A 372 -14.14 17.72 -4.89
N TYR A 373 -15.02 18.07 -3.96
CA TYR A 373 -15.90 17.12 -3.28
C TYR A 373 -17.38 17.50 -3.44
N GLU A 374 -18.23 16.51 -3.24
CA GLU A 374 -19.67 16.63 -3.20
C GLU A 374 -20.19 16.00 -1.92
N GLN A 375 -21.11 16.68 -1.25
CA GLN A 375 -21.78 16.13 -0.08
C GLN A 375 -22.82 15.11 -0.52
N VAL A 376 -22.83 13.95 0.14
CA VAL A 376 -23.79 12.87 -0.07
C VAL A 376 -24.71 12.81 1.14
N VAL A 377 -26.02 12.94 0.91
CA VAL A 377 -27.01 12.73 1.97
C VAL A 377 -27.27 11.24 2.10
N VAL A 378 -26.96 10.67 3.27
CA VAL A 378 -27.34 9.29 3.62
C VAL A 378 -28.78 9.32 4.15
N PRO A 379 -29.73 8.60 3.54
CA PRO A 379 -31.10 8.53 4.05
C PRO A 379 -31.14 8.04 5.50
N ALA A 380 -32.02 8.61 6.33
CA ALA A 380 -32.05 8.33 7.77
C ALA A 380 -32.24 6.83 8.11
N VAL A 381 -32.97 6.10 7.27
CA VAL A 381 -33.16 4.64 7.40
C VAL A 381 -31.85 3.84 7.28
N TYR A 382 -30.84 4.42 6.63
CA TYR A 382 -29.52 3.83 6.42
C TYR A 382 -28.42 4.47 7.26
N GLN A 383 -28.75 5.27 8.27
CA GLN A 383 -27.71 5.82 9.15
C GLN A 383 -26.94 4.68 9.81
N PHE A 384 -25.63 4.63 9.56
CA PHE A 384 -24.76 3.55 10.00
C PHE A 384 -23.68 4.01 11.00
N TRP A 385 -23.73 5.26 11.46
CA TRP A 385 -22.82 5.78 12.46
C TRP A 385 -23.55 6.33 13.69
N THR A 386 -22.88 6.22 14.83
CA THR A 386 -23.28 6.88 16.09
C THR A 386 -22.09 7.60 16.70
N LEU A 387 -22.36 8.71 17.38
CA LEU A 387 -21.35 9.52 18.07
C LEU A 387 -21.55 9.32 19.57
N GLU A 388 -20.52 8.83 20.24
CA GLU A 388 -20.53 8.51 21.66
C GLU A 388 -19.38 9.25 22.38
N PRO A 389 -19.59 10.53 22.77
CA PRO A 389 -18.66 11.25 23.62
C PRO A 389 -18.38 10.47 24.91
N TYR A 390 -17.13 10.44 25.36
CA TYR A 390 -16.77 9.67 26.55
C TYR A 390 -17.50 10.18 27.79
N GLU A 391 -18.18 9.27 28.49
CA GLU A 391 -18.86 9.56 29.75
C GLU A 391 -18.71 8.39 30.73
N ARG A 392 -18.61 8.70 32.03
CA ARG A 392 -18.54 7.71 33.09
C ARG A 392 -19.37 8.09 34.31
N SER A 393 -19.85 7.08 35.01
CA SER A 393 -20.45 7.19 36.34
C SER A 393 -19.62 6.35 37.31
N GLY A 394 -18.84 7.02 38.16
CA GLY A 394 -17.84 6.36 39.02
C GLY A 394 -16.76 5.65 38.22
N SER A 395 -16.65 4.33 38.36
CA SER A 395 -15.71 3.47 37.62
C SER A 395 -16.30 2.81 36.38
N THR A 396 -17.62 2.96 36.14
CA THR A 396 -18.31 2.36 35.01
C THR A 396 -18.44 3.36 33.89
N ILE A 397 -18.13 2.94 32.67
CA ILE A 397 -18.26 3.77 31.47
C ILE A 397 -19.70 3.70 30.98
N VAL A 398 -20.26 4.86 30.67
CA VAL A 398 -21.63 5.03 30.17
C VAL A 398 -21.63 5.23 28.66
N SER A 399 -20.62 5.93 28.13
CA SER A 399 -20.45 6.22 26.71
C SER A 399 -18.97 6.25 26.35
N GLY A 400 -18.62 5.84 25.13
CA GLY A 400 -17.24 5.67 24.68
C GLY A 400 -16.55 4.42 25.24
N LEU A 401 -15.22 4.45 25.36
CA LEU A 401 -14.43 3.40 26.02
C LEU A 401 -13.20 3.99 26.72
N PHE A 402 -12.59 3.20 27.60
CA PHE A 402 -11.30 3.48 28.20
C PHE A 402 -10.22 2.52 27.69
N ASP A 403 -9.17 3.05 27.07
CA ASP A 403 -7.98 2.32 26.65
C ASP A 403 -6.94 2.34 27.79
N GLN A 404 -6.77 1.18 28.42
CA GLN A 404 -5.86 0.98 29.55
C GLN A 404 -4.37 1.14 29.19
N ARG A 405 -4.01 1.11 27.90
CA ARG A 405 -2.62 1.31 27.45
C ARG A 405 -2.25 2.78 27.47
N GLU A 406 -3.20 3.63 27.09
CA GLU A 406 -3.02 5.07 27.02
C GLU A 406 -3.25 5.75 28.39
N GLY A 407 -4.01 5.13 29.30
CA GLY A 407 -4.27 5.70 30.62
C GLY A 407 -3.19 5.48 31.69
N GLY A 408 -2.13 4.71 31.40
CA GLY A 408 -1.15 4.21 32.37
C GLY A 408 0.26 4.82 32.28
N ASP A 409 0.48 5.79 31.41
CA ASP A 409 1.81 6.34 31.07
C ASP A 409 2.33 7.42 32.04
N GLY A 410 1.57 7.75 33.08
CA GLY A 410 1.93 8.79 34.05
C GLY A 410 1.60 10.21 33.58
N THR A 411 1.07 10.39 32.37
CA THR A 411 0.55 11.66 31.85
C THR A 411 -0.98 11.66 31.83
N GLY A 412 -1.58 11.69 33.02
CA GLY A 412 -3.01 11.96 33.16
C GLY A 412 -3.93 10.81 32.74
N ASN A 413 -4.88 10.48 33.61
CA ASN A 413 -5.89 9.43 33.42
C ASN A 413 -6.86 9.71 32.23
N SER A 414 -6.70 10.83 31.52
CA SER A 414 -7.57 11.30 30.44
C SER A 414 -7.21 10.73 29.07
N ASP A 415 -5.95 10.36 28.83
CA ASP A 415 -5.53 9.91 27.49
C ASP A 415 -6.09 8.51 27.17
N GLY A 416 -6.43 7.73 28.20
CA GLY A 416 -7.23 6.51 28.07
C GLY A 416 -8.70 6.75 27.75
N GLU A 417 -9.26 7.94 28.00
CA GLU A 417 -10.69 8.23 27.80
C GLU A 417 -10.97 8.49 26.31
N LYS A 418 -11.63 7.54 25.64
CA LYS A 418 -11.92 7.59 24.19
C LYS A 418 -13.41 7.79 23.95
N SER A 419 -13.74 8.93 23.36
CA SER A 419 -15.00 9.13 22.64
C SER A 419 -14.96 8.33 21.34
N LEU A 420 -16.12 7.89 20.85
CA LEU A 420 -16.18 7.00 19.70
C LEU A 420 -17.09 7.54 18.59
N ILE A 421 -16.60 7.49 17.37
CA ILE A 421 -17.46 7.33 16.19
C ILE A 421 -17.61 5.82 15.97
N ARG A 422 -18.82 5.30 16.20
CA ARG A 422 -19.10 3.88 16.03
C ARG A 422 -19.78 3.64 14.71
N ILE A 423 -19.22 2.74 13.92
CA ILE A 423 -19.70 2.35 12.60
C ILE A 423 -20.32 0.97 12.71
N ASP A 424 -21.62 0.90 12.46
CA ASP A 424 -22.34 -0.35 12.30
C ASP A 424 -22.07 -0.90 10.90
N MET A 425 -21.25 -1.93 10.84
CA MET A 425 -20.80 -2.49 9.56
C MET A 425 -21.93 -3.20 8.81
N GLU A 426 -22.93 -3.74 9.52
CA GLU A 426 -24.10 -4.34 8.90
C GLU A 426 -25.01 -3.26 8.30
N ALA A 427 -25.27 -2.17 9.03
CA ALA A 427 -26.05 -1.05 8.49
C ALA A 427 -25.33 -0.38 7.30
N LEU A 428 -24.00 -0.24 7.37
CA LEU A 428 -23.18 0.26 6.28
C LEU A 428 -23.25 -0.66 5.04
N LYS A 429 -23.18 -1.99 5.24
CA LYS A 429 -23.39 -2.97 4.17
C LYS A 429 -24.76 -2.78 3.54
N ASN A 430 -25.82 -2.71 4.35
CA ASN A 430 -27.19 -2.55 3.87
C ASN A 430 -27.37 -1.26 3.04
N TYR A 431 -26.74 -0.16 3.46
CA TYR A 431 -26.71 1.08 2.68
C TYR A 431 -26.03 0.88 1.33
N LEU A 432 -24.80 0.37 1.32
CA LEU A 432 -24.00 0.21 0.10
C LEU A 432 -24.55 -0.88 -0.84
N HIS A 433 -25.39 -1.77 -0.34
CA HIS A 433 -26.06 -2.84 -1.10
C HIS A 433 -27.53 -2.50 -1.43
N SER A 434 -27.98 -1.29 -1.07
CA SER A 434 -29.35 -0.84 -1.37
C SER A 434 -29.63 -0.82 -2.87
N SER A 435 -30.92 -0.82 -3.21
CA SER A 435 -31.33 -0.75 -4.61
C SER A 435 -31.50 0.69 -5.07
N PRO A 436 -31.07 1.06 -6.31
CA PRO A 436 -31.19 2.44 -6.79
C PRO A 436 -32.65 2.91 -6.96
N GLY A 437 -33.60 1.97 -7.07
CA GLY A 437 -35.03 2.24 -7.19
C GLY A 437 -35.82 2.09 -5.89
N GLU A 438 -35.14 2.02 -4.73
CA GLU A 438 -35.81 1.84 -3.45
C GLU A 438 -36.63 3.08 -3.06
N LEU A 439 -37.81 2.84 -2.47
CA LEU A 439 -38.76 3.87 -2.07
C LEU A 439 -38.78 4.02 -0.55
N ASP A 440 -39.04 5.23 -0.07
CA ASP A 440 -39.27 5.49 1.35
C ASP A 440 -40.68 5.06 1.79
N ALA A 441 -41.01 5.29 3.06
CA ALA A 441 -42.31 4.94 3.63
C ALA A 441 -43.49 5.69 3.01
N ASP A 442 -43.24 6.76 2.25
CA ASP A 442 -44.22 7.62 1.58
C ASP A 442 -44.23 7.39 0.05
N ASP A 443 -43.71 6.24 -0.40
CA ASP A 443 -43.58 5.84 -1.81
C ASP A 443 -42.75 6.82 -2.68
N GLN A 444 -41.86 7.62 -2.07
CA GLN A 444 -40.94 8.51 -2.80
C GLN A 444 -39.59 7.85 -3.03
N PRO A 445 -38.89 8.15 -4.16
CA PRO A 445 -37.54 7.63 -4.38
C PRO A 445 -36.57 8.05 -3.28
N LEU A 446 -35.93 7.07 -2.63
CA LEU A 446 -34.90 7.32 -1.61
C LEU A 446 -33.66 8.01 -2.18
N PHE A 447 -33.37 7.77 -3.46
CA PHE A 447 -32.21 8.30 -4.17
C PHE A 447 -32.64 9.21 -5.33
N GLY A 448 -31.80 10.20 -5.66
CA GLY A 448 -32.02 11.14 -6.76
C GLY A 448 -32.83 12.40 -6.40
N SER A 449 -33.31 12.51 -5.16
CA SER A 449 -33.96 13.70 -4.60
C SER A 449 -33.21 14.21 -3.37
N GLY A 450 -33.30 15.50 -3.05
CA GLY A 450 -32.77 16.07 -1.79
C GLY A 450 -31.26 15.95 -1.55
N GLY A 451 -30.45 15.62 -2.58
CA GLY A 451 -29.00 15.41 -2.46
C GLY A 451 -28.60 13.98 -2.07
N ALA A 452 -29.55 13.06 -1.94
CA ALA A 452 -29.26 11.64 -1.73
C ALA A 452 -28.83 10.99 -3.05
N LYS A 453 -27.57 10.53 -3.12
CA LYS A 453 -27.02 9.82 -4.27
C LYS A 453 -26.96 8.32 -3.98
N HIS A 454 -27.23 7.49 -4.98
CA HIS A 454 -27.11 6.06 -4.80
C HIS A 454 -25.61 5.65 -4.73
N PRO A 455 -25.21 4.72 -3.84
CA PRO A 455 -23.81 4.32 -3.69
C PRO A 455 -23.10 3.85 -4.96
N SER A 456 -23.81 3.29 -5.95
CA SER A 456 -23.22 2.87 -7.24
C SER A 456 -22.55 4.00 -8.02
N ASP A 457 -22.92 5.25 -7.73
CA ASP A 457 -22.46 6.44 -8.45
C ASP A 457 -21.10 6.92 -7.94
N PHE A 458 -20.71 6.56 -6.71
CA PHE A 458 -19.53 7.13 -6.07
C PHE A 458 -18.65 6.12 -5.31
N TYR A 459 -19.21 5.00 -4.84
CA TYR A 459 -18.45 4.02 -4.07
C TYR A 459 -17.56 3.15 -4.98
N ASN A 460 -16.28 3.06 -4.62
CA ASN A 460 -15.26 2.33 -5.37
C ASN A 460 -14.56 1.22 -4.57
N GLY A 461 -15.16 0.81 -3.44
CA GLY A 461 -14.53 -0.10 -2.48
C GLY A 461 -13.67 0.62 -1.42
N GLY A 462 -13.42 1.92 -1.56
CA GLY A 462 -12.65 2.72 -0.61
C GLY A 462 -13.52 3.56 0.32
N ILE A 463 -13.28 3.45 1.62
CA ILE A 463 -13.89 4.27 2.67
C ILE A 463 -12.79 4.98 3.45
N TYR A 464 -12.91 6.29 3.62
CA TYR A 464 -12.03 7.06 4.50
C TYR A 464 -12.84 7.68 5.63
N ILE A 465 -12.40 7.52 6.88
CA ILE A 465 -12.97 8.21 8.04
C ILE A 465 -11.95 9.25 8.48
N GLN A 466 -12.22 10.50 8.15
CA GLN A 466 -11.39 11.64 8.49
C GLN A 466 -11.69 12.08 9.92
N MET A 467 -10.71 11.94 10.79
CA MET A 467 -10.76 12.41 12.18
C MET A 467 -10.17 13.83 12.27
N PRO A 468 -10.68 14.69 13.18
CA PRO A 468 -10.13 16.00 13.43
C PRO A 468 -8.64 15.92 13.77
N MET A 469 -7.86 16.83 13.21
CA MET A 469 -6.41 16.87 13.40
C MET A 469 -6.04 17.72 14.62
N GLN A 470 -4.88 17.41 15.21
CA GLN A 470 -4.22 18.29 16.18
C GLN A 470 -3.73 19.57 15.50
N ALA A 471 -3.34 20.56 16.30
CA ALA A 471 -2.68 21.74 15.76
C ALA A 471 -1.35 21.33 15.08
N PRO A 472 -1.02 21.88 13.90
CA PRO A 472 0.21 21.54 13.20
C PRO A 472 1.44 21.99 13.99
N ASP A 473 2.43 21.11 14.10
CA ASP A 473 3.74 21.44 14.65
C ASP A 473 4.71 21.76 13.50
N LEU A 474 4.96 23.06 13.30
CA LEU A 474 5.81 23.55 12.21
C LEU A 474 7.30 23.24 12.39
N SER A 475 7.71 22.66 13.53
CA SER A 475 9.08 22.22 13.76
C SER A 475 9.37 20.82 13.21
N ARG A 476 8.34 20.04 12.89
CA ARG A 476 8.47 18.69 12.34
C ARG A 476 8.98 18.73 10.91
N THR A 477 10.04 17.99 10.65
CA THR A 477 10.62 17.81 9.30
C THR A 477 9.76 16.92 8.40
N ASP A 478 8.92 16.06 8.98
CA ASP A 478 8.03 15.15 8.25
C ASP A 478 6.63 15.71 7.99
N PHE A 479 6.30 16.91 8.51
CA PHE A 479 5.00 17.58 8.35
C PHE A 479 3.78 16.72 8.72
N VAL A 480 3.96 15.70 9.55
CA VAL A 480 2.84 14.87 10.01
C VAL A 480 1.98 15.67 10.99
N VAL A 481 0.66 15.68 10.74
CA VAL A 481 -0.33 16.27 11.64
C VAL A 481 -1.27 15.15 12.12
N PRO A 482 -1.07 14.62 13.33
CA PRO A 482 -1.86 13.49 13.83
C PRO A 482 -3.32 13.86 14.12
N ALA A 483 -4.20 12.87 14.19
CA ALA A 483 -5.56 13.07 14.70
C ALA A 483 -5.58 13.41 16.20
N ILE A 484 -6.66 14.04 16.67
CA ILE A 484 -6.90 14.23 18.10
C ILE A 484 -6.97 12.89 18.84
N ARG A 485 -6.43 12.84 20.06
CA ARG A 485 -6.24 11.57 20.80
C ARG A 485 -7.47 11.04 21.52
N ASN A 486 -8.43 11.90 21.83
CA ASN A 486 -9.60 11.59 22.66
C ASN A 486 -10.80 11.05 21.85
N TRP A 487 -10.68 10.95 20.52
CA TRP A 487 -11.68 10.32 19.65
C TRP A 487 -11.06 9.16 18.88
N ALA A 488 -11.85 8.12 18.66
CA ALA A 488 -11.45 6.94 17.89
C ALA A 488 -12.62 6.36 17.12
N VAL A 489 -12.32 5.51 16.14
CA VAL A 489 -13.28 4.77 15.34
C VAL A 489 -13.50 3.38 15.97
N ASP A 490 -14.74 2.94 16.11
CA ASP A 490 -15.10 1.57 16.51
C ASP A 490 -15.98 0.92 15.44
N LEU A 491 -15.54 -0.19 14.87
CA LEU A 491 -16.33 -1.01 13.96
C LEU A 491 -16.99 -2.13 14.75
N TYR A 492 -18.31 -2.29 14.61
CA TYR A 492 -19.06 -3.37 15.23
C TYR A 492 -20.09 -3.97 14.26
N ASN A 493 -20.65 -5.14 14.60
CA ASN A 493 -21.52 -5.92 13.72
C ASN A 493 -20.85 -6.23 12.37
N GLY A 494 -19.56 -6.56 12.40
CA GLY A 494 -18.70 -6.70 11.23
C GLY A 494 -18.68 -8.07 10.57
N GLU A 495 -19.52 -9.03 10.99
CA GLU A 495 -19.48 -10.40 10.48
C GLU A 495 -19.58 -10.44 8.94
N ALA A 496 -20.44 -9.62 8.36
CA ALA A 496 -20.50 -9.34 6.94
C ALA A 496 -20.16 -7.86 6.66
N VAL A 497 -19.38 -7.61 5.61
CA VAL A 497 -18.92 -6.27 5.22
C VAL A 497 -19.39 -5.90 3.82
N PRO A 498 -19.35 -4.61 3.44
CA PRO A 498 -19.65 -4.16 2.09
C PRO A 498 -18.82 -4.86 0.99
N ASN A 499 -19.51 -5.47 0.02
CA ASN A 499 -18.97 -6.00 -1.23
C ASN A 499 -20.04 -6.03 -2.35
N PRO A 500 -20.65 -4.88 -2.70
CA PRO A 500 -21.79 -4.86 -3.61
C PRO A 500 -21.41 -5.23 -5.05
N ASP A 501 -22.34 -5.88 -5.76
CA ASP A 501 -22.10 -6.42 -7.12
C ASP A 501 -21.73 -5.37 -8.17
N TYR A 502 -22.18 -4.12 -8.00
CA TYR A 502 -21.84 -3.05 -8.94
C TYR A 502 -20.35 -2.71 -8.98
N LEU A 503 -19.54 -3.12 -7.99
CA LEU A 503 -18.09 -2.98 -8.03
C LEU A 503 -17.43 -3.85 -9.11
N ARG A 504 -18.18 -4.80 -9.67
CA ARG A 504 -17.75 -5.72 -10.73
C ARG A 504 -18.50 -5.47 -12.05
N ALA A 505 -19.22 -4.35 -12.15
CA ALA A 505 -19.99 -4.01 -13.34
C ALA A 505 -19.08 -3.77 -14.56
N PRO A 506 -19.52 -4.13 -15.79
CA PRO A 506 -18.76 -3.87 -17.01
C PRO A 506 -18.39 -2.39 -17.18
N GLY A 507 -17.17 -2.11 -17.64
CA GLY A 507 -16.68 -0.75 -17.87
C GLY A 507 -15.98 -0.09 -16.67
N ARG A 508 -15.71 -0.84 -15.60
CA ARG A 508 -14.91 -0.40 -14.45
C ARG A 508 -13.83 -1.45 -14.14
N THR A 509 -12.73 -1.03 -13.52
CA THR A 509 -11.78 -1.97 -12.90
C THR A 509 -12.48 -2.66 -11.72
N PRO A 510 -12.58 -4.00 -11.71
CA PRO A 510 -13.34 -4.69 -10.68
C PRO A 510 -12.70 -4.53 -9.29
N ALA A 511 -13.54 -4.40 -8.27
CA ALA A 511 -13.15 -4.49 -6.86
C ALA A 511 -13.90 -5.63 -6.15
N TYR A 512 -13.19 -6.32 -5.24
CA TYR A 512 -13.63 -7.57 -4.61
C TYR A 512 -13.81 -7.45 -3.08
N GLY A 513 -14.12 -6.26 -2.59
CA GLY A 513 -14.34 -6.00 -1.16
C GLY A 513 -14.19 -4.52 -0.82
N MET A 514 -13.55 -4.25 0.32
CA MET A 514 -13.41 -2.88 0.84
C MET A 514 -12.06 -2.59 1.47
N THR A 515 -11.64 -1.34 1.40
CA THR A 515 -10.55 -0.81 2.21
C THR A 515 -11.10 0.35 3.03
N LEU A 516 -11.06 0.23 4.36
CA LEU A 516 -11.39 1.32 5.28
C LEU A 516 -10.10 1.90 5.83
N ALA A 517 -9.94 3.21 5.69
CA ALA A 517 -8.80 3.95 6.19
C ALA A 517 -9.23 5.08 7.13
N THR A 518 -8.43 5.37 8.14
CA THR A 518 -8.62 6.53 9.03
C THR A 518 -7.28 7.06 9.53
N ASN A 519 -7.17 8.37 9.74
CA ASN A 519 -6.03 8.98 10.44
C ASN A 519 -6.09 8.81 11.96
N GLY A 520 -7.18 8.24 12.51
CA GLY A 520 -7.33 8.00 13.94
C GLY A 520 -7.03 6.55 14.36
N ALA A 521 -7.24 6.29 15.65
CA ALA A 521 -7.22 4.95 16.21
C ALA A 521 -8.47 4.16 15.78
N LEU A 522 -8.31 2.87 15.48
CA LEU A 522 -9.38 1.98 15.05
C LEU A 522 -9.54 0.80 16.01
N TYR A 523 -10.76 0.57 16.45
CA TYR A 523 -11.19 -0.60 17.19
C TYR A 523 -12.08 -1.47 16.29
N VAL A 524 -11.91 -2.78 16.38
CA VAL A 524 -12.72 -3.76 15.66
C VAL A 524 -13.29 -4.73 16.68
N THR A 525 -14.61 -4.71 16.85
CA THR A 525 -15.32 -5.45 17.89
C THR A 525 -16.10 -6.62 17.32
N GLY A 526 -15.77 -7.82 17.79
CA GLY A 526 -16.42 -9.08 17.40
C GLY A 526 -15.87 -9.69 16.12
N ASP A 527 -16.50 -10.79 15.69
CA ASP A 527 -16.18 -11.46 14.44
C ASP A 527 -16.30 -10.48 13.27
N PHE A 528 -15.30 -10.50 12.38
CA PHE A 528 -15.17 -9.49 11.33
C PHE A 528 -14.84 -10.12 9.98
N ASN A 529 -15.71 -9.89 8.98
CA ASN A 529 -15.62 -10.36 7.61
C ASN A 529 -15.48 -11.89 7.51
N VAL A 530 -16.39 -12.62 8.15
CA VAL A 530 -16.44 -14.09 8.14
C VAL A 530 -17.86 -14.64 7.89
N PRO A 531 -18.62 -14.10 6.92
CA PRO A 531 -20.02 -14.49 6.74
C PRO A 531 -20.20 -15.92 6.20
N ASP A 532 -19.14 -16.52 5.66
CA ASP A 532 -19.12 -17.91 5.19
C ASP A 532 -18.80 -18.91 6.34
N GLY A 533 -18.60 -18.44 7.57
CA GLY A 533 -18.26 -19.23 8.75
C GLY A 533 -16.77 -19.59 8.88
N ASP A 534 -16.49 -20.62 9.68
CA ASP A 534 -15.13 -21.03 10.07
C ASP A 534 -14.33 -21.60 8.88
N GLY A 535 -13.36 -20.82 8.42
CA GLY A 535 -12.28 -21.29 7.54
C GLY A 535 -11.00 -21.62 8.30
N SER A 536 -9.89 -21.77 7.56
CA SER A 536 -8.55 -21.82 8.19
C SER A 536 -8.02 -20.39 8.43
N SER A 537 -6.96 -20.23 9.21
CA SER A 537 -6.26 -18.95 9.37
C SER A 537 -5.59 -18.44 8.08
N SER A 538 -5.64 -19.18 6.97
CA SER A 538 -5.11 -18.75 5.66
C SER A 538 -6.13 -18.72 4.52
N ALA A 539 -7.31 -19.32 4.69
CA ALA A 539 -8.32 -19.39 3.63
C ALA A 539 -9.74 -19.34 4.19
N PRO A 540 -10.68 -18.65 3.51
CA PRO A 540 -12.10 -18.59 3.86
C PRO A 540 -12.74 -19.98 3.94
N GLY A 541 -13.90 -20.08 4.58
CA GLY A 541 -14.71 -21.31 4.60
C GLY A 541 -15.08 -21.78 3.18
N ASN A 542 -15.32 -20.84 2.26
CA ASN A 542 -15.52 -21.11 0.84
C ASN A 542 -14.62 -20.21 -0.04
N THR A 543 -13.55 -20.77 -0.59
CA THR A 543 -12.60 -20.04 -1.47
C THR A 543 -13.17 -19.68 -2.84
N THR A 544 -14.26 -20.32 -3.29
CA THR A 544 -14.87 -20.03 -4.58
C THR A 544 -15.68 -18.73 -4.57
N ASP A 545 -16.41 -18.50 -3.48
CA ASP A 545 -17.29 -17.33 -3.29
C ASP A 545 -16.51 -16.07 -2.88
N PHE A 546 -15.33 -16.23 -2.27
CA PHE A 546 -14.52 -15.13 -1.76
C PHE A 546 -14.40 -13.95 -2.72
N GLY A 547 -14.82 -12.77 -2.26
CA GLY A 547 -14.75 -11.48 -2.95
C GLY A 547 -15.68 -11.33 -4.17
N VAL A 548 -16.16 -12.42 -4.77
CA VAL A 548 -16.97 -12.37 -6.00
C VAL A 548 -18.47 -12.37 -5.75
N LYS A 549 -18.89 -12.86 -4.59
CA LYS A 549 -20.30 -12.97 -4.23
C LYS A 549 -20.65 -11.97 -3.14
N GLU A 550 -21.78 -11.31 -3.31
CA GLU A 550 -22.34 -10.47 -2.26
C GLU A 550 -22.67 -11.30 -1.01
N GLY A 551 -22.27 -10.81 0.16
CA GLY A 551 -22.51 -11.49 1.44
C GLY A 551 -21.59 -12.66 1.74
N SER A 552 -20.63 -12.99 0.87
CA SER A 552 -19.51 -13.87 1.20
C SER A 552 -18.37 -13.08 1.83
N GLU A 553 -17.35 -13.78 2.32
CA GLU A 553 -16.12 -13.15 2.77
C GLU A 553 -15.51 -12.32 1.64
N ALA A 554 -15.11 -11.08 1.94
CA ALA A 554 -14.61 -10.13 0.97
C ALA A 554 -13.12 -9.84 1.16
N ALA A 555 -12.48 -9.25 0.15
CA ALA A 555 -11.11 -8.78 0.27
C ALA A 555 -11.08 -7.45 1.06
N VAL A 556 -10.67 -7.51 2.34
CA VAL A 556 -10.69 -6.36 3.24
C VAL A 556 -9.31 -5.89 3.64
N ALA A 557 -9.10 -4.56 3.65
CA ALA A 557 -8.00 -3.92 4.35
C ALA A 557 -8.51 -2.85 5.33
N LEU A 558 -7.91 -2.81 6.52
CA LEU A 558 -8.13 -1.81 7.55
C LEU A 558 -6.84 -1.03 7.76
N ALA A 559 -6.85 0.25 7.44
CA ALA A 559 -5.70 1.15 7.57
C ALA A 559 -5.98 2.21 8.65
N ALA A 560 -5.18 2.26 9.70
CA ALA A 560 -5.39 3.21 10.79
C ALA A 560 -4.06 3.61 11.45
N ASP A 561 -4.11 4.64 12.28
CA ASP A 561 -2.99 4.96 13.18
C ASP A 561 -2.59 3.73 14.00
N SER A 562 -3.59 3.02 14.50
CA SER A 562 -3.47 1.82 15.31
C SER A 562 -4.74 0.98 15.18
N VAL A 563 -4.61 -0.35 15.12
CA VAL A 563 -5.75 -1.28 15.04
C VAL A 563 -5.80 -2.17 16.28
N THR A 564 -6.89 -2.04 17.04
CA THR A 564 -7.17 -2.85 18.25
C THR A 564 -8.28 -3.86 17.97
N LEU A 565 -8.01 -5.14 18.21
CA LEU A 565 -8.97 -6.23 18.02
C LEU A 565 -9.60 -6.60 19.37
N LEU A 566 -10.92 -6.66 19.38
CA LEU A 566 -11.74 -6.89 20.57
C LEU A 566 -12.70 -8.05 20.31
N SER A 567 -12.83 -8.94 21.30
CA SER A 567 -13.56 -10.19 21.15
C SER A 567 -15.07 -10.00 21.03
N ASN A 568 -15.78 -11.06 20.65
CA ASN A 568 -17.25 -11.12 20.68
C ASN A 568 -17.86 -10.81 22.07
N ALA A 569 -17.09 -11.01 23.16
CA ALA A 569 -17.54 -10.75 24.52
C ALA A 569 -17.12 -9.36 25.05
N TRP A 570 -16.53 -8.51 24.20
CA TRP A 570 -16.06 -7.21 24.64
C TRP A 570 -17.21 -6.34 25.16
N ASP A 571 -17.02 -5.82 26.37
CA ASP A 571 -17.95 -4.92 27.03
C ASP A 571 -17.24 -3.61 27.37
N ARG A 572 -17.51 -2.58 26.55
CA ARG A 572 -16.92 -1.24 26.68
C ARG A 572 -17.18 -0.63 28.06
N THR A 573 -18.31 -0.94 28.70
CA THR A 573 -18.66 -0.40 30.03
C THR A 573 -17.67 -0.85 31.11
N LYS A 574 -16.99 -1.98 30.88
CA LYS A 574 -16.00 -2.60 31.77
C LYS A 574 -14.56 -2.27 31.41
N SER A 575 -14.29 -1.50 30.37
CA SER A 575 -12.92 -1.35 29.85
C SER A 575 -11.95 -0.67 30.85
N ARG A 576 -12.49 0.11 31.81
CA ARG A 576 -11.73 0.72 32.92
C ARG A 576 -11.53 -0.22 34.12
N GLN A 577 -12.21 -1.37 34.15
CA GLN A 577 -12.13 -2.32 35.25
C GLN A 577 -10.91 -3.24 35.15
N ASN A 578 -10.66 -3.99 36.22
CA ASN A 578 -9.61 -5.01 36.27
C ASN A 578 -9.75 -6.01 35.11
N LEU A 579 -8.60 -6.54 34.68
CA LEU A 579 -8.52 -7.50 33.56
C LEU A 579 -9.43 -8.73 33.73
N SER A 580 -9.67 -9.17 34.96
CA SER A 580 -10.59 -10.28 35.27
C SER A 580 -12.06 -10.03 34.88
N ASN A 581 -12.43 -8.78 34.61
CA ASN A 581 -13.77 -8.39 34.14
C ASN A 581 -13.83 -8.16 32.62
N ARG A 582 -12.69 -8.25 31.93
CA ARG A 582 -12.52 -8.04 30.49
C ARG A 582 -12.10 -9.36 29.83
N VAL A 583 -12.88 -10.41 30.06
CA VAL A 583 -12.54 -11.78 29.61
C VAL A 583 -13.00 -11.97 28.16
N ALA A 584 -12.07 -12.32 27.28
CA ALA A 584 -12.36 -12.53 25.87
C ALA A 584 -13.04 -13.88 25.59
N THR A 585 -13.61 -13.98 24.39
CA THR A 585 -14.06 -15.23 23.76
C THR A 585 -13.28 -15.50 22.47
N ASN A 586 -13.33 -16.74 21.96
CA ASN A 586 -12.81 -17.03 20.62
C ASN A 586 -13.48 -16.12 19.60
N THR A 587 -12.67 -15.51 18.72
CA THR A 587 -13.12 -14.50 17.75
C THR A 587 -12.23 -14.59 16.50
N ILE A 588 -12.82 -14.39 15.33
CA ILE A 588 -12.17 -14.51 14.02
C ILE A 588 -12.20 -13.16 13.30
N PHE A 589 -11.05 -12.74 12.78
CA PHE A 589 -10.89 -11.52 12.01
C PHE A 589 -10.30 -11.85 10.64
N SER A 590 -11.01 -11.51 9.56
CA SER A 590 -10.49 -11.59 8.20
C SER A 590 -10.28 -10.22 7.58
N ALA A 591 -9.07 -9.68 7.71
CA ALA A 591 -8.69 -8.41 7.10
C ALA A 591 -7.16 -8.28 7.02
N ALA A 592 -6.67 -7.64 5.96
CA ALA A 592 -5.35 -7.02 6.01
C ALA A 592 -5.37 -5.82 6.97
N VAL A 593 -4.30 -5.67 7.74
CA VAL A 593 -4.12 -4.61 8.73
C VAL A 593 -2.92 -3.78 8.32
N ILE A 594 -3.16 -2.49 8.07
CA ILE A 594 -2.13 -1.45 7.91
C ILE A 594 -2.23 -0.56 9.15
N SER A 595 -1.29 -0.72 10.05
CA SER A 595 -1.28 -0.09 11.37
C SER A 595 0.09 0.47 11.71
N GLY A 596 0.09 1.54 12.49
CA GLY A 596 1.26 2.07 13.13
C GLY A 596 1.69 1.20 14.31
N ASN A 597 2.99 1.01 14.47
CA ASN A 597 3.58 0.43 15.66
C ASN A 597 4.01 1.53 16.65
N VAL A 598 4.21 1.15 17.91
CA VAL A 598 4.86 2.01 18.91
C VAL A 598 6.29 1.50 19.03
N TYR A 599 7.26 2.18 18.43
CA TYR A 599 8.66 1.78 18.60
C TYR A 599 9.10 2.02 20.05
N GLY A 600 10.04 1.20 20.51
CA GLY A 600 10.79 1.52 21.72
C GLY A 600 11.44 2.89 21.62
N ASN A 601 11.61 3.59 22.74
CA ASN A 601 12.41 4.81 22.78
C ASN A 601 13.84 4.48 22.30
N LEU A 602 14.21 4.97 21.12
CA LEU A 602 15.57 4.97 20.61
C LEU A 602 16.42 5.87 21.51
N ASN A 603 17.41 5.29 22.16
CA ASN A 603 18.45 6.02 22.86
C ASN A 603 19.38 6.67 21.82
N THR A 604 20.08 7.72 22.25
CA THR A 604 21.04 8.47 21.41
C THR A 604 22.21 7.62 20.90
N ASP A 605 22.42 6.42 21.46
CA ASP A 605 23.43 5.45 21.03
C ASP A 605 22.90 4.41 20.03
N GLY A 606 21.67 4.56 19.55
CA GLY A 606 21.02 3.64 18.62
C GLY A 606 20.43 2.39 19.27
N THR A 607 20.39 2.30 20.60
CA THR A 607 19.77 1.17 21.32
C THR A 607 18.30 1.46 21.66
N TYR A 608 17.43 0.44 21.65
CA TYR A 608 16.04 0.59 22.12
C TYR A 608 15.97 0.43 23.64
N SER A 609 15.46 1.44 24.35
CA SER A 609 15.31 1.38 25.82
C SER A 609 14.11 0.56 26.31
N LYS A 610 13.15 0.24 25.43
CA LYS A 610 11.99 -0.60 25.73
C LYS A 610 11.55 -1.39 24.51
N TYR A 611 11.20 -2.65 24.71
CA TYR A 611 10.60 -3.47 23.66
C TYR A 611 9.21 -2.96 23.25
N SER A 612 8.95 -2.89 21.94
CA SER A 612 7.69 -2.44 21.34
C SER A 612 6.52 -3.42 21.45
N GLY A 613 6.79 -4.68 21.80
CA GLY A 613 5.82 -5.77 21.74
C GLY A 613 5.81 -6.54 20.42
N GLY A 614 6.61 -6.12 19.42
CA GLY A 614 6.81 -6.83 18.15
C GLY A 614 5.53 -7.08 17.35
N LEU A 615 5.62 -7.97 16.36
CA LEU A 615 4.49 -8.39 15.54
C LEU A 615 3.38 -9.04 16.37
N GLU A 616 3.71 -9.72 17.45
CA GLU A 616 2.74 -10.41 18.30
C GLU A 616 1.83 -9.47 19.10
N ASN A 617 2.14 -8.17 19.12
CA ASN A 617 1.34 -7.07 19.67
C ASN A 617 1.02 -5.99 18.63
N TYR A 618 1.30 -6.25 17.35
CA TYR A 618 1.02 -5.34 16.25
C TYR A 618 -0.49 -5.09 16.09
N PRO A 619 -1.35 -6.13 15.95
CA PRO A 619 -2.73 -5.98 16.37
C PRO A 619 -2.77 -5.85 17.89
N ARG A 620 -3.43 -4.80 18.33
CA ARG A 620 -3.47 -4.40 19.72
C ARG A 620 -4.62 -5.11 20.45
N PHE A 621 -4.45 -5.41 21.74
CA PHE A 621 -5.47 -6.09 22.57
C PHE A 621 -5.73 -5.37 23.89
N LEU A 622 -6.93 -5.56 24.45
CA LEU A 622 -7.40 -4.98 25.72
C LEU A 622 -8.13 -5.99 26.62
N GLU A 623 -7.96 -7.29 26.41
CA GLU A 623 -8.74 -8.32 27.12
C GLU A 623 -7.87 -9.44 27.67
N ASP A 624 -8.46 -10.25 28.55
CA ASP A 624 -7.90 -11.50 29.02
C ASP A 624 -8.23 -12.62 28.01
N TRP A 625 -7.26 -12.95 27.16
CA TRP A 625 -7.38 -14.02 26.17
C TRP A 625 -6.83 -15.37 26.64
N ASP A 626 -6.61 -15.56 27.95
CA ASP A 626 -6.02 -16.79 28.47
C ASP A 626 -6.87 -18.03 28.17
N ASN A 627 -6.33 -18.97 27.40
CA ASN A 627 -7.04 -20.11 26.82
C ASN A 627 -8.16 -19.73 25.85
N ARG A 628 -8.01 -18.63 25.10
CA ARG A 628 -8.89 -18.22 23.99
C ARG A 628 -8.05 -17.99 22.73
N THR A 629 -8.67 -18.19 21.58
CA THR A 629 -8.03 -18.06 20.27
C THR A 629 -8.50 -16.78 19.60
N ALA A 630 -7.55 -15.96 19.15
CA ALA A 630 -7.80 -14.92 18.17
C ALA A 630 -7.31 -15.47 16.82
N THR A 631 -8.24 -15.80 15.94
CA THR A 631 -7.92 -16.26 14.58
C THR A 631 -7.84 -15.05 13.68
N ILE A 632 -6.71 -14.85 13.01
CA ILE A 632 -6.52 -13.72 12.09
C ILE A 632 -6.11 -14.26 10.73
N ARG A 633 -6.87 -13.90 9.71
CA ARG A 633 -6.59 -14.23 8.31
C ARG A 633 -6.41 -12.92 7.54
N GLY A 634 -5.21 -12.66 7.05
CA GLY A 634 -4.94 -11.38 6.38
C GLY A 634 -3.47 -11.08 6.16
N SER A 635 -3.10 -9.82 6.27
CA SER A 635 -1.72 -9.35 6.13
C SER A 635 -1.42 -8.35 7.23
N PHE A 636 -0.20 -8.33 7.75
CA PHE A 636 0.27 -7.34 8.71
C PHE A 636 1.27 -6.41 8.02
N ILE A 637 0.89 -5.16 7.76
CA ILE A 637 1.65 -4.23 6.92
C ILE A 637 1.97 -2.96 7.71
N ASN A 638 3.18 -2.86 8.24
CA ASN A 638 3.65 -1.69 8.95
C ASN A 638 4.42 -0.75 8.00
N LEU A 639 3.90 0.46 7.82
CA LEU A 639 4.50 1.49 6.95
C LEU A 639 4.90 2.76 7.71
N PHE A 640 4.52 2.85 8.97
CA PHE A 640 4.69 4.04 9.79
C PHE A 640 4.60 3.71 11.29
N ARG A 641 4.95 4.69 12.12
CA ARG A 641 4.76 4.70 13.57
C ARG A 641 3.39 5.28 13.91
N SER A 642 2.77 4.78 14.97
CA SER A 642 1.55 5.39 15.51
C SER A 642 1.89 6.75 16.14
N GLU A 643 1.04 7.74 15.89
CA GLU A 643 1.16 9.12 16.40
C GLU A 643 0.00 9.50 17.34
N VAL A 644 -1.12 8.77 17.25
CA VAL A 644 -2.32 8.98 18.08
C VAL A 644 -2.28 8.09 19.31
N GLN A 645 -2.14 6.77 19.15
CA GLN A 645 -2.03 5.85 20.28
C GLN A 645 -0.60 5.43 20.55
N ILE A 646 0.11 6.21 21.35
CA ILE A 646 1.55 6.06 21.58
C ILE A 646 1.89 5.37 22.90
N GLY A 647 0.89 4.82 23.62
CA GLY A 647 1.10 4.10 24.87
C GLY A 647 2.12 2.97 24.70
N GLY A 648 3.13 2.95 25.56
CA GLY A 648 4.19 1.94 25.53
C GLY A 648 3.63 0.52 25.72
N TRP A 649 4.42 -0.49 25.31
CA TRP A 649 4.00 -1.89 25.42
C TRP A 649 3.53 -2.22 26.86
N PRO A 650 2.27 -2.64 27.03
CA PRO A 650 1.70 -2.76 28.36
C PRO A 650 2.12 -4.08 29.02
N GLY A 651 2.20 -4.07 30.35
CA GLY A 651 2.37 -5.30 31.14
C GLY A 651 1.11 -6.18 31.15
N SER A 652 1.21 -7.33 31.83
CA SER A 652 0.15 -8.35 31.94
C SER A 652 -1.14 -7.91 32.66
N THR A 653 -1.19 -6.69 33.19
CA THR A 653 -2.37 -6.09 33.83
C THR A 653 -3.35 -5.48 32.82
N THR A 654 -2.88 -5.16 31.62
CA THR A 654 -3.69 -4.49 30.59
C THR A 654 -4.37 -5.48 29.66
N TYR A 655 -3.67 -6.55 29.27
CA TYR A 655 -4.20 -7.66 28.48
C TYR A 655 -3.42 -8.95 28.80
N LYS A 656 -3.99 -10.12 28.47
CA LYS A 656 -3.23 -11.37 28.33
C LYS A 656 -3.27 -11.84 26.87
N PRO A 657 -2.16 -12.37 26.34
CA PRO A 657 -2.08 -12.70 24.92
C PRO A 657 -2.98 -13.89 24.53
N PRO A 658 -3.60 -13.86 23.35
CA PRO A 658 -4.38 -14.99 22.85
C PRO A 658 -3.48 -16.15 22.41
N ARG A 659 -4.11 -17.33 22.26
CA ARG A 659 -3.62 -18.33 21.30
C ARG A 659 -3.73 -17.72 19.90
N ARG A 660 -2.60 -17.61 19.21
CA ARG A 660 -2.50 -16.96 17.90
C ARG A 660 -2.63 -18.01 16.79
N ASP A 661 -3.78 -18.03 16.14
CA ASP A 661 -3.98 -18.79 14.89
C ASP A 661 -4.02 -17.78 13.73
N TRP A 662 -2.83 -17.27 13.38
CA TRP A 662 -2.68 -16.16 12.44
C TRP A 662 -2.04 -16.65 11.15
N GLY A 663 -2.60 -16.26 10.00
CA GLY A 663 -2.07 -16.68 8.71
C GLY A 663 -2.35 -15.68 7.59
N HIS A 664 -1.56 -15.79 6.52
CA HIS A 664 -1.77 -14.99 5.33
C HIS A 664 -3.05 -15.41 4.60
N ASN A 665 -3.92 -14.47 4.24
CA ASN A 665 -5.06 -14.79 3.38
C ASN A 665 -4.57 -15.10 1.97
N THR A 666 -4.54 -16.38 1.60
CA THR A 666 -4.01 -16.83 0.31
C THR A 666 -4.81 -16.30 -0.88
N MET A 667 -6.04 -15.84 -0.66
CA MET A 667 -6.83 -15.21 -1.73
C MET A 667 -6.24 -13.87 -2.18
N PHE A 668 -5.45 -13.20 -1.33
CA PHE A 668 -4.72 -11.98 -1.71
C PHE A 668 -3.56 -12.23 -2.71
N LEU A 669 -3.24 -13.50 -3.00
CA LEU A 669 -2.33 -13.90 -4.09
C LEU A 669 -3.01 -13.97 -5.46
N THR A 670 -4.28 -13.58 -5.53
CA THR A 670 -5.07 -13.47 -6.77
C THR A 670 -5.43 -12.01 -7.03
N GLU A 671 -6.10 -11.74 -8.14
CA GLU A 671 -6.72 -10.43 -8.41
C GLU A 671 -7.72 -9.96 -7.32
N ARG A 672 -8.18 -10.88 -6.44
CA ARG A 672 -9.13 -10.62 -5.36
C ARG A 672 -8.43 -10.09 -4.09
N ARG A 673 -7.73 -8.97 -4.23
CA ARG A 673 -7.04 -8.28 -3.14
C ARG A 673 -7.80 -7.01 -2.70
N PRO A 674 -7.54 -6.48 -1.50
CA PRO A 674 -8.22 -5.27 -1.03
C PRO A 674 -8.05 -4.09 -2.01
N PRO A 675 -9.11 -3.32 -2.27
CA PRO A 675 -9.12 -2.26 -3.29
C PRO A 675 -8.33 -1.01 -2.87
N ILE A 676 -8.21 -0.03 -3.78
CA ILE A 676 -7.63 1.33 -3.65
C ILE A 676 -6.16 1.45 -3.21
N PHE A 677 -5.53 0.37 -2.76
CA PHE A 677 -4.10 0.32 -2.47
C PHE A 677 -3.28 0.13 -3.75
N THR A 678 -2.11 0.76 -3.82
CA THR A 678 -1.17 0.58 -4.95
C THR A 678 0.03 -0.25 -4.54
N GLY A 679 0.34 -1.26 -5.33
CA GLY A 679 1.46 -2.15 -5.06
C GLY A 679 2.83 -1.51 -5.29
N ILE A 680 3.87 -2.20 -4.85
CA ILE A 680 5.28 -1.95 -5.17
C ILE A 680 5.45 -2.07 -6.68
N ARG A 681 6.23 -1.19 -7.32
CA ARG A 681 6.48 -1.25 -8.76
C ARG A 681 7.94 -1.50 -9.08
N GLY A 682 8.20 -2.55 -9.84
CA GLY A 682 9.46 -2.81 -10.51
C GLY A 682 9.38 -2.42 -11.98
N PHE A 683 10.49 -1.98 -12.56
CA PHE A 683 10.55 -1.60 -13.97
C PHE A 683 11.59 -2.44 -14.67
N ARG A 684 11.22 -3.00 -15.83
CA ARG A 684 12.18 -3.64 -16.72
C ARG A 684 11.92 -3.24 -18.17
N ARG A 685 13.01 -3.18 -18.92
CA ARG A 685 12.99 -2.95 -20.36
C ARG A 685 12.99 -4.29 -21.05
N VAL A 686 12.04 -4.49 -21.96
CA VAL A 686 11.92 -5.73 -22.72
C VAL A 686 11.65 -5.44 -24.19
N TYR A 687 12.08 -6.36 -25.07
CA TYR A 687 11.79 -6.32 -26.51
C TYR A 687 12.20 -5.01 -27.19
N PHE A 688 13.49 -4.66 -27.12
CA PHE A 688 14.05 -3.65 -28.02
C PHE A 688 14.07 -4.20 -29.45
N GLU A 689 13.59 -3.41 -30.40
CA GLU A 689 13.61 -3.78 -31.81
C GLU A 689 13.79 -2.54 -32.69
N GLU A 690 14.76 -2.61 -33.62
CA GLU A 690 14.82 -1.71 -34.76
C GLU A 690 13.73 -2.08 -35.76
N ILE A 691 12.90 -1.11 -36.14
CA ILE A 691 11.74 -1.34 -37.00
C ILE A 691 11.82 -0.52 -38.28
N THR A 692 11.03 -0.92 -39.26
CA THR A 692 10.82 -0.14 -40.48
C THR A 692 9.91 1.06 -40.23
N GLU A 693 9.99 2.06 -41.10
CA GLU A 693 9.08 3.21 -41.09
C GLU A 693 7.61 2.79 -41.18
N GLN A 694 7.31 1.77 -41.99
CA GLN A 694 5.96 1.23 -42.10
C GLN A 694 5.47 0.64 -40.78
N GLN A 695 6.27 -0.19 -40.11
CA GLN A 695 5.93 -0.75 -38.80
C GLN A 695 5.78 0.32 -37.70
N PHE A 696 6.55 1.41 -37.79
CA PHE A 696 6.42 2.56 -36.89
C PHE A 696 5.05 3.24 -37.10
N ASN A 697 4.72 3.57 -38.35
CA ASN A 697 3.45 4.21 -38.69
C ASN A 697 2.24 3.34 -38.37
N ASP A 698 2.29 2.04 -38.71
CA ASP A 698 1.22 1.08 -38.40
C ASP A 698 1.02 0.93 -36.88
N GLY A 699 2.13 0.87 -36.12
CA GLY A 699 2.09 0.76 -34.66
C GLY A 699 1.45 1.96 -33.98
N ILE A 700 1.79 3.16 -34.46
CA ILE A 700 1.19 4.42 -33.98
C ILE A 700 -0.28 4.52 -34.35
N ALA A 701 -0.65 4.14 -35.57
CA ALA A 701 -2.03 4.15 -36.02
C ALA A 701 -2.93 3.21 -35.20
N ALA A 702 -2.36 2.12 -34.68
CA ALA A 702 -3.07 1.17 -33.81
C ALA A 702 -3.33 1.69 -32.39
N PHE A 703 -2.69 2.78 -31.96
CA PHE A 703 -2.93 3.37 -30.64
C PHE A 703 -4.05 4.42 -30.64
N TYR A 704 -4.18 5.14 -31.75
CA TYR A 704 -5.03 6.34 -31.85
C TYR A 704 -6.29 6.16 -32.71
N ASN A 705 -6.48 4.99 -33.30
CA ASN A 705 -7.75 4.55 -33.92
C ASN A 705 -8.34 3.40 -33.12
#